data_AF-A0A895XE12-F1
#
_entry.id   AF-A0A895XE12-F1
#
_cell.length_a   1.000
_cell.length_b   1.000
_cell.length_c   1.000
_cell.angle_alpha   90.00
_cell.angle_beta   90.00
_cell.angle_gamma   90.00
#
_symmetry.space_group_name_H-M   'P 1'
#
loop_
_entity.id
_entity.type
_entity.pdbx_description
1 polymer ?
#
loop_
_entity_poly.entity_id
_entity_poly.type
_entity_poly.pdbx_seq_one_letter_code
_entity_poly.pdbx_strand_id
1 'polypeptide(L)'
;MKLTRRRTALVALGGATALAVSLVPVAVLAENADGAAQTDERPFVHIGEVQGSIGDEDTNFRSPLLGEDVAVQGVITQTIMEGENARGFYLQERADATDGDPNSSDGIYVFNSRFTTVRTVFDSPAEEEFGSNYDVEVGDEIILHGEVTQYFGMTQFSGGSSFIYDRVDSGLDIEQTVEITEINPPDDFEDSRRYFQRHLGMQMEVPADSQVISGRDVFSGSDSEVWAMRGDHEVAQRENPYERRVFRDAHPLDNNPDSYFDDGNGYRFVIGGAGVKDTLDDPYAVLSPAKTFDVITNSTRGGVNISFGKHVVNVQDQLELDTSGVDPKDNHPVQQIDRETELSIASYNVENLYDYRDNPNSGCDFVGNEGCVGDDGSTVNPPFDYVPGSEAEYQDRLVRMAEQIVTDMHSPDVILIQETEAQDVCSISDDWSPEHGAELGPDRLDCDLENTGDDNTRTNGAPDSLQELALVISEIGGPSYEASFDLDGGDLRGITTAYLHRTDRVELLEAEASDPVLGENVALDYDGEPLEMNFEVSNPKALNSVLRDEVLDQCTSSGPRACSGDNVHARAPMVGQFRIWRDEIGASTYNDVYLVNNHFNAGPDRRILQRTDQAAYVAAIGEAILAEDAQAHVVIGGDMNVFPRPDDPYAPGEEISGIGEGPSDQLVALYDSPFTNLYDQMLSDYPSAAYTFGFQGQAQTLDHLWFSPALLEVLVDARSAKINVDYPADAVNEEPAYGHLGASDHDPEVATIDASVSYAGLHKLLDYLADAGDLNAHTEAIVRANLTNAQMIGERSSTAEKAILNATVRFVDAMSRAGQLDSSTASILTSEIGNL
;
A
#
# COMPACT_ATOMS: atom_id res chain seq x y z
N MET A 1 26.85 20.30 -4.36
CA MET A 1 27.28 18.90 -4.57
C MET A 1 26.19 18.03 -3.91
N LYS A 2 24.91 18.18 -4.27
CA LYS A 2 24.15 17.51 -5.35
C LYS A 2 24.47 16.01 -5.46
N LEU A 3 23.82 15.21 -4.61
CA LEU A 3 23.65 13.76 -4.74
C LEU A 3 22.17 13.49 -5.06
N THR A 4 21.92 13.30 -6.34
CA THR A 4 20.70 12.76 -6.93
C THR A 4 20.66 11.25 -6.68
N ARG A 5 19.69 10.74 -5.90
CA ARG A 5 19.37 9.30 -5.87
C ARG A 5 18.34 9.01 -6.96
N ARG A 6 18.82 8.41 -8.04
CA ARG A 6 18.04 7.93 -9.18
C ARG A 6 17.29 6.66 -8.77
N ARG A 7 15.99 6.61 -9.07
CA ARG A 7 15.28 5.37 -9.38
C ARG A 7 15.63 5.01 -10.83
N THR A 8 16.14 3.80 -11.05
CA THR A 8 16.24 3.21 -12.39
C THR A 8 16.27 1.70 -12.19
N ALA A 9 15.17 1.02 -12.45
CA ALA A 9 15.23 -0.37 -12.86
C ALA A 9 15.96 -0.39 -14.21
N LEU A 10 17.10 -1.06 -14.27
CA LEU A 10 17.87 -1.18 -15.50
C LEU A 10 17.59 -2.56 -16.09
N VAL A 11 16.64 -2.62 -17.01
CA VAL A 11 16.56 -3.70 -18.01
C VAL A 11 17.91 -3.73 -18.76
N ALA A 12 18.55 -4.89 -18.77
CA ALA A 12 19.83 -5.10 -19.44
C ALA A 12 19.70 -5.03 -20.98
N LEU A 13 19.74 -3.83 -21.56
CA LEU A 13 19.95 -3.65 -23.01
C LEU A 13 21.45 -3.51 -23.33
N GLY A 14 22.05 -4.62 -23.77
CA GLY A 14 23.41 -4.67 -24.30
C GLY A 14 23.54 -3.95 -25.65
N GLY A 15 23.86 -2.66 -25.63
CA GLY A 15 24.24 -1.87 -26.80
C GLY A 15 25.76 -1.78 -26.95
N ALA A 16 26.34 -2.62 -27.81
CA ALA A 16 27.76 -2.57 -28.17
C ALA A 16 28.11 -1.25 -28.89
N THR A 17 28.95 -0.41 -28.27
CA THR A 17 29.64 0.69 -28.97
C THR A 17 31.15 0.48 -28.93
N ALA A 18 31.70 0.21 -30.11
CA ALA A 18 33.11 0.03 -30.38
C ALA A 18 33.92 1.30 -30.06
N LEU A 19 34.87 1.19 -29.13
CA LEU A 19 35.97 2.14 -29.00
C LEU A 19 37.16 1.73 -29.87
N ALA A 20 37.55 2.64 -30.75
CA ALA A 20 38.67 2.50 -31.67
C ALA A 20 40.02 2.44 -30.90
N VAL A 21 40.74 1.35 -31.14
CA VAL A 21 42.11 1.12 -30.66
C VAL A 21 43.09 1.98 -31.45
N SER A 22 43.80 2.88 -30.77
CA SER A 22 45.01 3.53 -31.30
C SER A 22 46.21 2.59 -31.14
N LEU A 23 46.66 2.04 -32.26
CA LEU A 23 47.88 1.23 -32.36
C LEU A 23 49.12 2.08 -32.08
N VAL A 24 49.78 1.84 -30.95
CA VAL A 24 51.20 2.18 -30.74
C VAL A 24 52.00 0.88 -30.81
N PRO A 25 52.96 0.72 -31.74
CA PRO A 25 53.76 -0.49 -31.80
C PRO A 25 54.80 -0.48 -30.68
N VAL A 26 54.59 -1.28 -29.64
CA VAL A 26 55.64 -1.62 -28.68
C VAL A 26 56.38 -2.84 -29.22
N ALA A 27 57.67 -2.67 -29.47
CA ALA A 27 58.55 -3.72 -29.94
C ALA A 27 58.74 -4.80 -28.87
N VAL A 28 58.49 -6.05 -29.26
CA VAL A 28 58.81 -7.24 -28.46
C VAL A 28 60.33 -7.38 -28.36
N LEU A 29 60.88 -7.21 -27.16
CA LEU A 29 62.15 -7.80 -26.77
C LEU A 29 61.82 -8.97 -25.85
N ALA A 30 62.01 -10.18 -26.39
CA ALA A 30 62.00 -11.40 -25.60
C ALA A 30 63.30 -11.46 -24.80
N GLU A 31 63.19 -11.32 -23.47
CA GLU A 31 64.20 -11.83 -22.55
C GLU A 31 63.56 -12.96 -21.75
N ASN A 32 64.10 -14.17 -21.95
CA ASN A 32 63.86 -15.31 -21.09
C ASN A 32 64.34 -14.95 -19.68
N ALA A 33 63.41 -14.86 -18.73
CA ALA A 33 63.72 -14.90 -17.30
C ALA A 33 63.24 -16.24 -16.74
N ASP A 34 64.18 -16.96 -16.13
CA ASP A 34 64.02 -18.24 -15.47
C ASP A 34 62.88 -18.23 -14.43
N GLY A 35 62.26 -19.41 -14.26
CA GLY A 35 61.21 -19.64 -13.27
C GLY A 35 61.63 -19.26 -11.85
N ALA A 36 60.95 -18.26 -11.31
CA ALA A 36 60.80 -18.05 -9.89
C ALA A 36 59.34 -18.39 -9.55
N ALA A 37 59.14 -19.33 -8.64
CA ALA A 37 57.84 -19.56 -8.04
C ALA A 37 57.33 -18.22 -7.47
N GLN A 38 56.23 -17.72 -8.00
CA GLN A 38 55.50 -16.60 -7.40
C GLN A 38 54.91 -17.15 -6.10
N THR A 39 55.54 -16.82 -4.96
CA THR A 39 54.86 -16.96 -3.67
C THR A 39 53.68 -16.00 -3.70
N ASP A 40 52.45 -16.52 -3.57
CA ASP A 40 51.27 -15.67 -3.46
C ASP A 40 51.42 -14.81 -2.19
N GLU A 41 51.60 -13.50 -2.36
CA GLU A 41 51.93 -12.56 -1.28
C GLU A 41 50.68 -11.96 -0.60
N ARG A 42 49.48 -12.47 -0.93
CA ARG A 42 48.23 -11.98 -0.32
C ARG A 42 48.19 -12.32 1.18
N PRO A 43 47.70 -11.41 2.02
CA PRO A 43 47.49 -11.71 3.43
C PRO A 43 46.38 -12.76 3.56
N PHE A 44 46.71 -13.87 4.22
CA PHE A 44 45.73 -14.84 4.67
C PHE A 44 45.12 -14.34 5.97
N VAL A 45 43.81 -14.11 5.96
CA VAL A 45 43.03 -13.52 7.07
C VAL A 45 41.79 -14.36 7.34
N HIS A 46 41.27 -14.25 8.55
CA HIS A 46 39.98 -14.85 8.89
C HIS A 46 38.82 -14.08 8.25
N ILE A 47 37.70 -14.74 8.01
CA ILE A 47 36.49 -14.09 7.50
C ILE A 47 35.94 -13.09 8.54
N GLY A 48 36.02 -13.41 9.83
CA GLY A 48 35.72 -12.49 10.93
C GLY A 48 36.54 -11.18 10.87
N GLU A 49 37.83 -11.26 10.51
CA GLU A 49 38.68 -10.08 10.32
C GLU A 49 38.28 -9.26 9.07
N VAL A 50 37.74 -9.90 8.03
CA VAL A 50 37.17 -9.22 6.85
C VAL A 50 35.90 -8.47 7.21
N GLN A 51 35.01 -9.06 8.01
CA GLN A 51 33.78 -8.42 8.45
C GLN A 51 34.07 -7.27 9.43
N GLY A 52 34.93 -7.52 10.40
CA GLY A 52 35.31 -6.60 11.47
C GLY A 52 34.39 -6.71 12.71
N SER A 53 34.97 -6.43 13.87
CA SER A 53 34.28 -6.44 15.16
C SER A 53 33.29 -5.28 15.27
N ILE A 54 32.07 -5.57 15.74
CA ILE A 54 30.96 -4.62 15.93
C ILE A 54 30.67 -4.48 17.42
N GLY A 55 30.99 -3.34 18.01
CA GLY A 55 30.65 -3.01 19.39
C GLY A 55 29.17 -2.67 19.59
N ASP A 56 28.72 -2.67 20.85
CA ASP A 56 27.30 -2.45 21.22
C ASP A 56 26.79 -1.03 20.89
N GLU A 57 27.70 -0.08 20.64
CA GLU A 57 27.37 1.32 20.32
C GLU A 57 27.66 1.66 18.85
N ASP A 58 28.10 0.67 18.06
CA ASP A 58 28.52 0.92 16.69
C ASP A 58 27.30 1.10 15.77
N THR A 59 27.40 2.12 14.91
CA THR A 59 26.36 2.47 13.93
C THR A 59 26.82 2.33 12.47
N ASN A 60 28.12 2.10 12.27
CA ASN A 60 28.77 1.98 10.97
C ASN A 60 29.46 0.61 10.85
N PHE A 61 28.96 -0.22 9.95
CA PHE A 61 29.39 -1.62 9.77
C PHE A 61 30.25 -1.78 8.51
N ARG A 62 31.14 -0.82 8.27
CA ARG A 62 32.07 -0.91 7.14
C ARG A 62 33.22 -1.84 7.48
N SER A 63 33.47 -2.81 6.60
CA SER A 63 34.63 -3.70 6.70
C SER A 63 35.95 -2.92 6.90
N PRO A 64 36.82 -3.36 7.83
CA PRO A 64 38.14 -2.75 8.04
C PRO A 64 39.11 -3.01 6.87
N LEU A 65 38.81 -4.00 6.01
CA LEU A 65 39.64 -4.41 4.87
C LEU A 65 39.03 -3.99 3.52
N LEU A 66 38.07 -3.05 3.51
CA LEU A 66 37.41 -2.64 2.27
C LEU A 66 38.40 -2.13 1.21
N GLY A 67 38.40 -2.80 0.04
CA GLY A 67 39.27 -2.51 -1.10
C GLY A 67 40.63 -3.23 -1.09
N GLU A 68 40.89 -4.07 -0.08
CA GLU A 68 42.10 -4.89 -0.01
C GLU A 68 41.89 -6.25 -0.69
N ASP A 69 42.93 -6.76 -1.34
CA ASP A 69 42.99 -8.13 -1.88
C ASP A 69 43.49 -9.09 -0.79
N VAL A 70 42.66 -10.07 -0.42
CA VAL A 70 42.96 -11.02 0.67
C VAL A 70 42.80 -12.47 0.22
N ALA A 71 43.30 -13.39 1.04
CA ALA A 71 42.99 -14.83 0.95
C ALA A 71 42.22 -15.24 2.22
N VAL A 72 41.10 -15.93 2.06
CA VAL A 72 40.30 -16.50 3.16
C VAL A 72 40.10 -17.98 2.93
N GLN A 73 39.87 -18.73 4.01
CA GLN A 73 39.51 -20.14 3.95
C GLN A 73 38.15 -20.35 4.60
N GLY A 74 37.26 -21.10 3.96
CA GLY A 74 35.95 -21.40 4.52
C GLY A 74 35.24 -22.50 3.77
N VAL A 75 34.13 -22.95 4.34
CA VAL A 75 33.23 -23.96 3.79
C VAL A 75 32.12 -23.27 3.01
N ILE A 76 31.85 -23.75 1.80
CA ILE A 76 30.70 -23.31 1.02
C ILE A 76 29.44 -23.89 1.68
N THR A 77 28.63 -23.03 2.31
CA THR A 77 27.48 -23.47 3.11
C THR A 77 26.19 -23.52 2.32
N GLN A 78 26.05 -22.67 1.31
CA GLN A 78 24.83 -22.55 0.52
C GLN A 78 25.10 -21.79 -0.79
N THR A 79 24.43 -22.18 -1.87
CA THR A 79 24.31 -21.42 -3.11
C THR A 79 22.94 -20.73 -3.18
N ILE A 80 22.87 -19.56 -3.84
CA ILE A 80 21.63 -18.79 -3.97
C ILE A 80 21.43 -18.25 -5.39
N MET A 81 20.17 -17.96 -5.68
CA MET A 81 19.73 -17.28 -6.89
C MET A 81 18.83 -16.08 -6.52
N GLU A 82 19.08 -14.90 -7.08
CA GLU A 82 18.32 -13.67 -6.82
C GLU A 82 17.88 -13.01 -8.16
N GLY A 83 16.72 -12.36 -8.17
CA GLY A 83 16.21 -11.57 -9.29
C GLY A 83 16.35 -12.23 -10.67
N GLU A 84 16.96 -11.53 -11.65
CA GLU A 84 17.19 -12.04 -13.01
C GLU A 84 18.34 -13.08 -13.12
N ASN A 85 18.27 -14.16 -12.33
CA ASN A 85 19.28 -15.23 -12.26
C ASN A 85 20.66 -14.75 -11.80
N ALA A 86 20.73 -13.73 -10.95
CA ALA A 86 21.98 -13.46 -10.23
C ALA A 86 22.27 -14.65 -9.31
N ARG A 87 23.53 -15.08 -9.27
CA ARG A 87 24.01 -16.25 -8.53
C ARG A 87 25.13 -15.85 -7.61
N GLY A 88 25.22 -16.54 -6.49
CA GLY A 88 26.31 -16.43 -5.53
C GLY A 88 26.27 -17.57 -4.54
N PHE A 89 27.18 -17.55 -3.57
CA PHE A 89 27.24 -18.54 -2.51
C PHE A 89 27.78 -17.93 -1.22
N TYR A 90 27.43 -18.56 -0.11
CA TYR A 90 27.94 -18.22 1.21
C TYR A 90 29.15 -19.08 1.55
N LEU A 91 30.18 -18.43 2.08
CA LEU A 91 31.42 -19.03 2.57
C LEU A 91 31.52 -18.75 4.07
N GLN A 92 31.73 -19.77 4.90
CA GLN A 92 31.82 -19.60 6.35
C GLN A 92 32.98 -20.39 6.93
N GLU A 93 33.68 -19.82 7.90
CA GLU A 93 34.76 -20.52 8.59
C GLU A 93 34.24 -21.71 9.40
N ARG A 94 35.10 -22.70 9.59
CA ARG A 94 34.80 -23.81 10.49
C ARG A 94 34.73 -23.31 11.92
N ALA A 95 33.83 -23.88 12.71
CA ALA A 95 33.65 -23.51 14.12
C ALA A 95 34.92 -23.69 14.98
N ASP A 96 35.90 -24.48 14.53
CA ASP A 96 37.19 -24.69 15.19
C ASP A 96 38.35 -23.85 14.62
N ALA A 97 38.09 -22.95 13.66
CA ALA A 97 39.09 -22.18 12.92
C ALA A 97 38.68 -20.72 12.63
N THR A 98 37.90 -20.11 13.51
CA THR A 98 37.48 -18.69 13.44
C THR A 98 38.51 -17.76 14.09
N ASP A 99 38.31 -16.44 13.98
CA ASP A 99 39.13 -15.44 14.69
C ASP A 99 38.85 -15.38 16.22
N GLY A 100 37.77 -16.02 16.65
CA GLY A 100 37.34 -16.13 18.04
C GLY A 100 36.69 -14.86 18.61
N ASP A 101 36.35 -13.87 17.79
CA ASP A 101 35.62 -12.67 18.20
C ASP A 101 34.09 -12.83 18.00
N PRO A 102 33.30 -12.92 19.09
CA PRO A 102 31.84 -13.08 18.98
C PRO A 102 31.11 -11.83 18.45
N ASN A 103 31.83 -10.73 18.22
CA ASN A 103 31.28 -9.49 17.66
C ASN A 103 31.57 -9.32 16.17
N SER A 104 32.16 -10.30 15.50
CA SER A 104 32.31 -10.36 14.04
C SER A 104 31.58 -11.57 13.47
N SER A 105 31.25 -11.50 12.18
CA SER A 105 30.68 -12.62 11.44
C SER A 105 31.77 -13.48 10.83
N ASP A 106 31.67 -14.79 11.00
CA ASP A 106 32.57 -15.78 10.38
C ASP A 106 32.12 -16.18 8.97
N GLY A 107 31.05 -15.57 8.48
CA GLY A 107 30.47 -15.81 7.16
C GLY A 107 30.67 -14.63 6.21
N ILE A 108 30.67 -14.91 4.91
CA ILE A 108 30.73 -13.90 3.85
C ILE A 108 30.02 -14.38 2.59
N TYR A 109 29.39 -13.44 1.88
CA TYR A 109 28.80 -13.70 0.58
C TYR A 109 29.81 -13.52 -0.56
N VAL A 110 29.78 -14.43 -1.52
CA VAL A 110 30.56 -14.36 -2.76
C VAL A 110 29.59 -14.21 -3.92
N PHE A 111 29.53 -13.00 -4.47
CA PHE A 111 28.71 -12.71 -5.65
C PHE A 111 29.34 -13.32 -6.90
N ASN A 112 28.60 -14.08 -7.71
CA ASN A 112 29.13 -14.73 -8.91
C ASN A 112 28.38 -14.39 -10.22
N SER A 113 27.68 -13.24 -10.26
CA SER A 113 26.96 -12.78 -11.44
C SER A 113 25.97 -13.83 -11.96
N ARG A 114 26.10 -14.38 -13.17
CA ARG A 114 25.22 -15.44 -13.71
C ARG A 114 25.93 -16.80 -13.84
N PHE A 115 27.11 -16.94 -13.25
CA PHE A 115 27.97 -18.10 -13.43
C PHE A 115 27.75 -19.13 -12.31
N THR A 116 27.81 -20.41 -12.66
CA THR A 116 27.80 -21.54 -11.73
C THR A 116 29.21 -21.96 -11.31
N THR A 117 30.24 -21.38 -11.94
CA THR A 117 31.64 -21.68 -11.70
C THR A 117 32.41 -20.45 -11.29
N VAL A 118 33.44 -20.62 -10.48
CA VAL A 118 34.42 -19.57 -10.13
C VAL A 118 35.75 -19.87 -10.81
N ARG A 119 36.49 -18.85 -11.23
CA ARG A 119 37.79 -19.04 -11.87
C ARG A 119 38.81 -19.55 -10.86
N THR A 120 39.71 -20.41 -11.30
CA THR A 120 40.85 -20.81 -10.46
C THR A 120 42.03 -19.85 -10.65
N VAL A 121 42.89 -19.76 -9.64
CA VAL A 121 44.15 -19.00 -9.74
C VAL A 121 45.11 -19.74 -10.68
N PHE A 122 45.80 -19.02 -11.57
CA PHE A 122 46.79 -19.61 -12.46
C PHE A 122 47.94 -20.26 -11.68
N ASP A 123 48.36 -21.46 -12.07
CA ASP A 123 49.42 -22.25 -11.42
C ASP A 123 49.12 -22.60 -9.94
N SER A 124 47.83 -22.69 -9.59
CA SER A 124 47.36 -23.08 -8.25
C SER A 124 46.97 -24.55 -8.16
N PRO A 125 46.91 -25.14 -6.95
CA PRO A 125 46.38 -26.49 -6.76
C PRO A 125 45.00 -26.69 -7.38
N ALA A 126 44.10 -25.71 -7.25
CA ALA A 126 42.77 -25.78 -7.84
C ALA A 126 42.80 -25.80 -9.38
N GLU A 127 43.69 -25.05 -10.04
CA GLU A 127 43.81 -25.11 -11.50
C GLU A 127 44.36 -26.47 -11.97
N GLU A 128 45.31 -27.05 -11.23
CA GLU A 128 45.84 -28.39 -11.55
C GLU A 128 44.74 -29.47 -11.46
N GLU A 129 43.87 -29.39 -10.44
CA GLU A 129 42.81 -30.38 -10.21
C GLU A 129 41.56 -30.16 -11.10
N PHE A 130 41.07 -28.92 -11.20
CA PHE A 130 39.78 -28.60 -11.82
C PHE A 130 39.89 -27.87 -13.16
N GLY A 131 41.10 -27.42 -13.53
CA GLY A 131 41.31 -26.55 -14.68
C GLY A 131 40.94 -25.10 -14.38
N SER A 132 40.71 -24.28 -15.41
CA SER A 132 40.55 -22.81 -15.25
C SER A 132 39.26 -22.37 -14.54
N ASN A 133 38.32 -23.27 -14.29
CA ASN A 133 37.09 -22.97 -13.55
C ASN A 133 36.76 -24.13 -12.61
N TYR A 134 36.36 -23.78 -11.40
CA TYR A 134 35.88 -24.68 -10.35
C TYR A 134 34.35 -24.60 -10.29
N ASP A 135 33.68 -25.75 -10.31
CA ASP A 135 32.24 -25.86 -10.08
C ASP A 135 31.97 -25.71 -8.57
N VAL A 136 31.13 -24.73 -8.20
CA VAL A 136 30.81 -24.46 -6.78
C VAL A 136 30.02 -25.63 -6.21
N GLU A 137 30.52 -26.24 -5.13
CA GLU A 137 29.90 -27.39 -4.48
C GLU A 137 29.72 -27.11 -2.98
N VAL A 138 28.48 -27.20 -2.48
CA VAL A 138 28.18 -27.06 -1.05
C VAL A 138 28.86 -28.19 -0.27
N GLY A 139 29.52 -27.84 0.84
CA GLY A 139 30.31 -28.76 1.66
C GLY A 139 31.78 -28.84 1.27
N ASP A 140 32.23 -28.15 0.22
CA ASP A 140 33.65 -27.97 -0.06
C ASP A 140 34.25 -26.86 0.83
N GLU A 141 35.44 -27.14 1.39
CA GLU A 141 36.27 -26.13 2.05
C GLU A 141 37.30 -25.61 1.05
N ILE A 142 37.29 -24.30 0.80
CA ILE A 142 38.11 -23.66 -0.23
C ILE A 142 38.99 -22.57 0.35
N ILE A 143 40.10 -22.29 -0.33
CA ILE A 143 40.85 -21.03 -0.17
C ILE A 143 40.46 -20.12 -1.32
N LEU A 144 39.81 -19.00 -0.99
CA LEU A 144 39.36 -18.00 -1.95
C LEU A 144 40.23 -16.75 -1.88
N HIS A 145 40.69 -16.30 -3.04
CA HIS A 145 41.41 -15.05 -3.23
C HIS A 145 40.45 -14.02 -3.81
N GLY A 146 40.30 -12.86 -3.16
CA GLY A 146 39.34 -11.84 -3.62
C GLY A 146 39.58 -10.46 -3.05
N GLU A 147 39.07 -9.45 -3.76
CA GLU A 147 38.99 -8.07 -3.25
C GLU A 147 37.77 -7.92 -2.35
N VAL A 148 37.96 -7.41 -1.13
CA VAL A 148 36.87 -7.11 -0.21
C VAL A 148 36.09 -5.91 -0.73
N THR A 149 34.80 -6.10 -1.00
CA THR A 149 33.91 -5.04 -1.49
C THR A 149 32.71 -4.87 -0.57
N GLN A 150 31.98 -3.78 -0.75
CA GLN A 150 30.71 -3.56 -0.06
C GLN A 150 29.66 -3.07 -1.05
N TYR A 151 28.53 -3.76 -1.11
CA TYR A 151 27.43 -3.45 -2.01
C TYR A 151 26.15 -3.26 -1.20
N PHE A 152 25.58 -2.05 -1.23
CA PHE A 152 24.42 -1.66 -0.41
C PHE A 152 24.49 -2.03 1.09
N GLY A 153 25.69 -2.04 1.65
CA GLY A 153 25.93 -2.41 3.06
C GLY A 153 26.38 -3.85 3.26
N MET A 154 26.18 -4.74 2.27
CA MET A 154 26.67 -6.11 2.31
C MET A 154 28.19 -6.17 2.06
N THR A 155 28.98 -6.58 3.05
CA THR A 155 30.39 -6.95 2.86
C THR A 155 30.45 -8.25 2.08
N GLN A 156 31.15 -8.25 0.94
CA GLN A 156 31.16 -9.39 0.02
C GLN A 156 32.41 -9.43 -0.84
N PHE A 157 32.67 -10.60 -1.44
CA PHE A 157 33.62 -10.73 -2.55
C PHE A 157 32.90 -10.63 -3.89
N SER A 158 33.53 -9.96 -4.86
CA SER A 158 32.99 -9.80 -6.23
C SER A 158 33.50 -10.91 -7.16
N GLY A 159 32.62 -11.51 -7.95
CA GLY A 159 32.98 -12.59 -8.88
C GLY A 159 33.96 -12.16 -9.98
N GLY A 160 34.09 -10.85 -10.25
CA GLY A 160 35.10 -10.33 -11.17
C GLY A 160 36.54 -10.37 -10.61
N SER A 161 36.68 -10.46 -9.29
CA SER A 161 37.96 -10.48 -8.56
C SER A 161 38.15 -11.71 -7.67
N SER A 162 37.16 -12.62 -7.62
CA SER A 162 37.21 -13.84 -6.82
C SER A 162 37.80 -15.02 -7.59
N PHE A 163 38.79 -15.69 -7.02
CA PHE A 163 39.46 -16.85 -7.60
C PHE A 163 39.67 -17.94 -6.56
N ILE A 164 39.46 -19.20 -6.94
CA ILE A 164 39.75 -20.35 -6.09
C ILE A 164 41.23 -20.70 -6.21
N TYR A 165 41.94 -20.66 -5.08
CA TYR A 165 43.35 -21.07 -5.01
C TYR A 165 43.49 -22.58 -4.74
N ASP A 166 42.70 -23.10 -3.80
CA ASP A 166 42.75 -24.52 -3.40
C ASP A 166 41.39 -25.00 -2.92
N ARG A 167 41.14 -26.31 -3.04
CA ARG A 167 40.07 -27.01 -2.32
C ARG A 167 40.73 -27.86 -1.23
N VAL A 168 40.57 -27.43 0.01
CA VAL A 168 41.23 -28.00 1.19
C VAL A 168 40.56 -29.30 1.64
N ASP A 169 39.23 -29.37 1.57
CA ASP A 169 38.44 -30.55 1.92
C ASP A 169 37.12 -30.57 1.12
N SER A 170 36.40 -31.69 1.12
CA SER A 170 35.14 -31.84 0.38
C SER A 170 34.12 -32.74 1.05
N GLY A 171 32.84 -32.50 0.73
CA GLY A 171 31.73 -33.29 1.26
C GLY A 171 31.56 -33.19 2.78
N LEU A 172 31.91 -32.04 3.35
CA LEU A 172 31.74 -31.75 4.76
C LEU A 172 30.25 -31.64 5.13
N ASP A 173 29.90 -32.17 6.29
CA ASP A 173 28.57 -32.00 6.86
C ASP A 173 28.49 -30.60 7.51
N ILE A 174 27.76 -29.69 6.86
CA ILE A 174 27.65 -28.28 7.26
C ILE A 174 27.23 -28.16 8.74
N GLU A 175 26.26 -28.95 9.19
CA GLU A 175 25.71 -28.90 10.57
C GLU A 175 26.73 -29.25 11.64
N GLN A 176 27.77 -30.02 11.29
CA GLN A 176 28.83 -30.43 12.21
C GLN A 176 30.10 -29.59 12.07
N THR A 177 30.17 -28.76 11.03
CA THR A 177 31.43 -28.13 10.59
C THR A 177 31.46 -26.64 10.88
N VAL A 178 30.35 -25.94 10.65
CA VAL A 178 30.24 -24.48 10.87
C VAL A 178 29.28 -24.19 12.02
N GLU A 179 29.34 -22.99 12.58
CA GLU A 179 28.35 -22.53 13.55
C GLU A 179 27.02 -22.19 12.84
N ILE A 180 25.91 -22.69 13.41
CA ILE A 180 24.56 -22.35 12.96
C ILE A 180 23.81 -21.83 14.19
N THR A 181 23.53 -20.53 14.19
CA THR A 181 22.85 -19.85 15.29
C THR A 181 21.35 -19.78 15.00
N GLU A 182 20.54 -20.21 15.96
CA GLU A 182 19.09 -20.01 15.92
C GLU A 182 18.77 -18.50 16.03
N ILE A 183 17.89 -17.99 15.15
CA ILE A 183 17.52 -16.57 15.09
C ILE A 183 16.83 -16.17 16.40
N ASN A 184 17.40 -15.17 17.08
CA ASN A 184 16.87 -14.59 18.30
C ASN A 184 17.30 -13.11 18.43
N PRO A 185 16.79 -12.24 17.54
CA PRO A 185 17.11 -10.82 17.59
C PRO A 185 16.56 -10.16 18.87
N PRO A 186 17.28 -9.19 19.45
CA PRO A 186 16.78 -8.33 20.52
C PRO A 186 15.56 -7.49 20.11
N ASP A 187 14.79 -7.05 21.10
CA ASP A 187 13.59 -6.21 20.89
C ASP A 187 13.94 -4.80 20.37
N ASP A 188 15.09 -4.24 20.75
CA ASP A 188 15.57 -2.95 20.22
C ASP A 188 16.06 -3.10 18.77
N PHE A 189 15.52 -2.26 17.88
CA PHE A 189 15.78 -2.29 16.45
C PHE A 189 17.26 -2.09 16.11
N GLU A 190 17.96 -1.20 16.81
CA GLU A 190 19.38 -0.97 16.57
C GLU A 190 20.25 -2.12 17.09
N ASP A 191 19.87 -2.73 18.22
CA ASP A 191 20.50 -3.95 18.73
C ASP A 191 20.22 -5.15 17.82
N SER A 192 19.02 -5.29 17.28
CA SER A 192 18.66 -6.27 16.25
C SER A 192 19.48 -6.08 14.98
N ARG A 193 19.65 -4.83 14.54
CA ARG A 193 20.52 -4.48 13.42
C ARG A 193 21.96 -4.92 13.68
N ARG A 194 22.52 -4.64 14.86
CA ARG A 194 23.86 -5.12 15.26
C ARG A 194 23.92 -6.65 15.33
N TYR A 195 22.89 -7.29 15.87
CA TYR A 195 22.78 -8.74 15.97
C TYR A 195 22.91 -9.40 14.58
N PHE A 196 22.13 -8.98 13.59
CA PHE A 196 22.24 -9.56 12.25
C PHE A 196 23.53 -9.20 11.52
N GLN A 197 24.10 -8.02 11.78
CA GLN A 197 25.41 -7.66 11.21
C GLN A 197 26.54 -8.56 11.72
N ARG A 198 26.48 -8.95 13.01
CA ARG A 198 27.40 -9.94 13.60
C ARG A 198 27.23 -11.35 13.03
N HIS A 199 26.19 -11.61 12.23
CA HIS A 199 25.96 -12.89 11.55
C HIS A 199 25.92 -12.75 10.03
N LEU A 200 26.34 -11.61 9.47
CA LEU A 200 26.21 -11.33 8.05
C LEU A 200 26.96 -12.36 7.19
N GLY A 201 26.25 -13.12 6.36
CA GLY A 201 26.81 -14.20 5.55
C GLY A 201 26.95 -15.56 6.26
N MET A 202 26.73 -15.64 7.57
CA MET A 202 26.66 -16.91 8.30
C MET A 202 25.32 -17.61 8.05
N GLN A 203 25.31 -18.93 8.22
CA GLN A 203 24.08 -19.70 8.29
C GLN A 203 23.36 -19.45 9.63
N MET A 204 22.07 -19.13 9.54
CA MET A 204 21.19 -19.02 10.71
C MET A 204 19.95 -19.92 10.54
N GLU A 205 19.45 -20.45 11.65
CA GLU A 205 18.25 -21.28 11.69
C GLU A 205 17.02 -20.44 12.05
N VAL A 206 16.01 -20.47 11.20
CA VAL A 206 14.64 -20.05 11.50
C VAL A 206 14.02 -21.15 12.38
N PRO A 207 13.63 -20.85 13.63
CA PRO A 207 13.04 -21.84 14.52
C PRO A 207 11.71 -22.37 13.97
N ALA A 208 11.42 -23.64 14.22
CA ALA A 208 10.05 -24.12 14.21
C ALA A 208 9.20 -23.34 15.23
N ASP A 209 7.88 -23.32 15.03
CA ASP A 209 6.90 -22.54 15.78
C ASP A 209 6.99 -21.00 15.57
N SER A 210 7.88 -20.51 14.70
CA SER A 210 7.90 -19.09 14.32
C SER A 210 6.56 -18.66 13.70
N GLN A 211 6.06 -17.51 14.12
CA GLN A 211 4.76 -17.00 13.69
C GLN A 211 4.93 -15.97 12.57
N VAL A 212 4.14 -16.11 11.52
CA VAL A 212 4.03 -15.15 10.41
C VAL A 212 3.24 -13.93 10.88
N ILE A 213 3.79 -12.73 10.66
CA ILE A 213 3.26 -11.46 11.19
C ILE A 213 2.76 -10.49 10.09
N SER A 214 2.92 -10.87 8.82
CA SER A 214 2.42 -10.15 7.64
C SER A 214 2.22 -11.14 6.49
N GLY A 215 1.36 -10.79 5.53
CA GLY A 215 1.30 -11.50 4.25
C GLY A 215 2.67 -11.56 3.56
N ARG A 216 2.94 -12.65 2.83
CA ARG A 216 4.15 -12.79 1.99
C ARG A 216 4.22 -11.65 0.98
N ASP A 217 5.35 -10.95 0.94
CA ASP A 217 5.65 -9.97 -0.10
C ASP A 217 6.21 -10.65 -1.35
N VAL A 218 5.84 -10.15 -2.53
CA VAL A 218 6.44 -10.53 -3.82
C VAL A 218 6.91 -9.28 -4.55
N PHE A 219 8.17 -9.28 -4.97
CA PHE A 219 8.81 -8.15 -5.64
C PHE A 219 9.14 -8.48 -7.10
N SER A 220 9.41 -7.44 -7.88
CA SER A 220 9.90 -7.58 -9.26
C SER A 220 11.10 -8.52 -9.36
N GLY A 221 11.11 -9.44 -10.32
CA GLY A 221 12.11 -10.52 -10.40
C GLY A 221 11.74 -11.77 -9.60
N SER A 222 10.52 -11.82 -9.08
CA SER A 222 9.97 -12.94 -8.28
C SER A 222 10.70 -13.16 -6.96
N ASP A 223 11.43 -12.17 -6.43
CA ASP A 223 11.96 -12.25 -5.07
C ASP A 223 10.77 -12.17 -4.09
N SER A 224 10.84 -12.92 -3.00
CA SER A 224 9.75 -12.98 -2.02
C SER A 224 10.28 -13.02 -0.61
N GLU A 225 9.51 -12.41 0.30
CA GLU A 225 9.85 -12.28 1.70
C GLU A 225 8.68 -12.65 2.59
N VAL A 226 8.98 -13.23 3.74
CA VAL A 226 8.02 -13.48 4.82
C VAL A 226 8.57 -12.88 6.11
N TRP A 227 7.79 -12.02 6.74
CA TRP A 227 8.09 -11.49 8.06
C TRP A 227 7.59 -12.45 9.13
N ALA A 228 8.43 -12.72 10.12
CA ALA A 228 8.10 -13.57 11.24
C ALA A 228 8.65 -13.04 12.56
N MET A 229 8.11 -13.59 13.65
CA MET A 229 8.68 -13.51 14.99
C MET A 229 8.77 -14.91 15.58
N ARG A 230 9.63 -15.09 16.59
CA ARG A 230 9.74 -16.39 17.26
C ARG A 230 8.44 -16.75 17.95
N GLY A 231 8.08 -18.04 17.91
CA GLY A 231 6.90 -18.56 18.58
C GLY A 231 6.92 -18.36 20.10
N ASP A 232 8.10 -18.32 20.72
CA ASP A 232 8.27 -18.12 22.16
C ASP A 232 8.39 -16.64 22.60
N HIS A 233 8.31 -15.69 21.65
CA HIS A 233 8.24 -14.27 21.96
C HIS A 233 6.93 -13.93 22.69
N GLU A 234 6.96 -12.96 23.60
CA GLU A 234 5.78 -12.64 24.44
C GLU A 234 4.55 -12.22 23.63
N VAL A 235 4.75 -11.52 22.51
CA VAL A 235 3.68 -11.13 21.58
C VAL A 235 3.03 -12.36 20.94
N ALA A 236 3.82 -13.36 20.52
CA ALA A 236 3.31 -14.62 19.95
C ALA A 236 2.53 -15.46 20.98
N GLN A 237 2.76 -15.22 22.27
CA GLN A 237 2.13 -15.96 23.37
C GLN A 237 0.85 -15.31 23.91
N ARG A 238 0.37 -14.21 23.31
CA ARG A 238 -0.86 -13.51 23.76
C ARG A 238 -2.09 -14.43 23.70
N GLU A 239 -3.01 -14.24 24.65
CA GLU A 239 -4.21 -15.07 24.77
C GLU A 239 -5.14 -14.89 23.56
N ASN A 240 -5.35 -13.63 23.14
CA ASN A 240 -6.10 -13.32 21.94
C ASN A 240 -5.23 -13.57 20.70
N PRO A 241 -5.60 -14.50 19.81
CA PRO A 241 -4.78 -14.81 18.63
C PRO A 241 -4.63 -13.63 17.66
N TYR A 242 -5.60 -12.72 17.58
CA TYR A 242 -5.52 -11.54 16.70
C TYR A 242 -4.54 -10.46 17.20
N GLU A 243 -4.09 -10.56 18.45
CA GLU A 243 -3.06 -9.67 19.02
C GLU A 243 -1.65 -10.24 18.83
N ARG A 244 -1.51 -11.45 18.29
CA ARG A 244 -0.23 -12.12 18.02
C ARG A 244 0.37 -11.65 16.69
N ARG A 245 0.58 -10.36 16.59
CA ARG A 245 1.17 -9.65 15.46
C ARG A 245 1.94 -8.44 15.97
N VAL A 246 2.69 -7.80 15.09
CA VAL A 246 3.46 -6.61 15.42
C VAL A 246 2.66 -5.37 15.02
N PHE A 247 2.48 -4.46 15.97
CA PHE A 247 1.95 -3.12 15.73
C PHE A 247 3.10 -2.11 15.85
N ARG A 248 2.93 -0.90 15.32
CA ARG A 248 3.89 0.18 15.56
C ARG A 248 3.89 0.60 17.03
N ASP A 249 5.01 1.15 17.50
CA ASP A 249 5.27 1.57 18.89
C ASP A 249 4.17 2.48 19.50
N ALA A 250 3.49 3.28 18.67
CA ALA A 250 2.44 4.17 19.15
C ALA A 250 1.10 3.46 19.46
N HIS A 251 0.97 2.20 19.06
CA HIS A 251 -0.26 1.44 19.17
C HIS A 251 -0.40 0.77 20.56
N PRO A 252 -1.58 0.74 21.20
CA PRO A 252 -1.78 0.16 22.53
C PRO A 252 -1.55 -1.36 22.63
N LEU A 253 -1.45 -2.06 21.49
CA LEU A 253 -1.11 -3.48 21.40
C LEU A 253 0.34 -3.73 20.95
N ASP A 254 1.18 -2.69 20.94
CA ASP A 254 2.63 -2.85 20.84
C ASP A 254 3.20 -3.78 21.95
N ASN A 255 4.42 -4.32 21.79
CA ASN A 255 5.04 -5.15 22.82
C ASN A 255 5.31 -4.37 24.12
N ASN A 256 5.61 -3.07 24.03
CA ASN A 256 5.81 -2.20 25.18
C ASN A 256 4.90 -0.94 25.12
N PRO A 257 3.62 -1.11 25.50
CA PRO A 257 2.61 -0.04 25.37
C PRO A 257 2.79 1.13 26.37
N ASP A 258 3.77 1.08 27.26
CA ASP A 258 4.04 2.13 28.25
C ASP A 258 4.87 3.31 27.69
N SER A 259 5.44 3.16 26.48
CA SER A 259 6.28 4.18 25.84
C SER A 259 5.97 4.28 24.35
N TYR A 260 5.59 5.47 23.88
CA TYR A 260 5.57 5.74 22.44
C TYR A 260 7.01 5.85 21.92
N PHE A 261 7.29 5.30 20.75
CA PHE A 261 8.62 5.35 20.11
C PHE A 261 9.73 4.78 21.00
N ASP A 262 9.76 3.46 21.12
CA ASP A 262 10.60 2.77 22.08
C ASP A 262 11.67 1.91 21.42
N ASP A 263 11.37 0.66 21.08
CA ASP A 263 12.33 -0.33 20.61
C ASP A 263 12.22 -0.55 19.10
N GLY A 264 11.22 0.02 18.42
CA GLY A 264 11.03 -0.12 16.98
C GLY A 264 10.71 -1.55 16.54
N ASN A 265 10.34 -2.41 17.49
CA ASN A 265 9.92 -3.80 17.32
C ASN A 265 10.99 -4.67 16.62
N GLY A 266 12.24 -4.58 17.07
CA GLY A 266 13.44 -5.25 16.53
C GLY A 266 13.46 -6.78 16.61
N TYR A 267 12.60 -7.39 17.44
CA TYR A 267 12.50 -8.85 17.61
C TYR A 267 11.95 -9.61 16.38
N ARG A 268 11.44 -8.87 15.38
CA ARG A 268 11.03 -9.43 14.09
C ARG A 268 12.22 -9.79 13.20
N PHE A 269 12.02 -10.71 12.27
CA PHE A 269 13.02 -11.06 11.27
C PHE A 269 12.39 -11.40 9.92
N VAL A 270 13.20 -11.31 8.87
CA VAL A 270 12.77 -11.55 7.48
C VAL A 270 13.37 -12.84 6.95
N ILE A 271 12.53 -13.62 6.31
CA ILE A 271 12.89 -14.83 5.58
C ILE A 271 12.84 -14.54 4.09
N GLY A 272 13.90 -14.86 3.36
CA GLY A 272 14.00 -14.66 1.90
C GLY A 272 14.06 -15.97 1.13
N GLY A 273 13.61 -15.94 -0.13
CA GLY A 273 13.52 -17.12 -1.00
C GLY A 273 14.74 -17.44 -1.86
N ALA A 274 15.88 -16.73 -1.73
CA ALA A 274 16.98 -16.87 -2.69
C ALA A 274 17.64 -18.27 -2.71
N GLY A 275 17.67 -18.96 -1.56
CA GLY A 275 18.16 -20.34 -1.47
C GLY A 275 17.19 -21.37 -2.05
N VAL A 276 15.88 -21.14 -1.86
CA VAL A 276 14.81 -21.96 -2.45
C VAL A 276 14.87 -21.92 -3.97
N LYS A 277 15.04 -20.72 -4.56
CA LYS A 277 15.21 -20.54 -6.02
C LYS A 277 16.34 -21.39 -6.57
N ASP A 278 17.49 -21.38 -5.91
CA ASP A 278 18.66 -22.15 -6.35
C ASP A 278 18.45 -23.66 -6.17
N THR A 279 17.88 -24.09 -5.04
CA THR A 279 17.57 -25.50 -4.76
C THR A 279 16.59 -26.10 -5.77
N LEU A 280 15.62 -25.31 -6.23
CA LEU A 280 14.66 -25.70 -7.26
C LEU A 280 15.17 -25.48 -8.70
N ASP A 281 16.30 -24.76 -8.86
CA ASP A 281 16.80 -24.23 -10.13
C ASP A 281 15.71 -23.48 -10.92
N ASP A 282 14.96 -22.64 -10.22
CA ASP A 282 13.85 -21.85 -10.77
C ASP A 282 13.93 -20.39 -10.32
N PRO A 283 14.27 -19.43 -11.21
CA PRO A 283 14.33 -18.01 -10.88
C PRO A 283 12.97 -17.40 -10.53
N TYR A 284 11.87 -18.06 -10.86
CA TYR A 284 10.51 -17.58 -10.55
C TYR A 284 9.96 -18.17 -9.26
N ALA A 285 10.65 -19.11 -8.62
CA ALA A 285 10.20 -19.69 -7.36
C ALA A 285 10.10 -18.60 -6.27
N VAL A 286 8.98 -18.57 -5.58
CA VAL A 286 8.71 -17.72 -4.41
C VAL A 286 8.53 -18.58 -3.17
N LEU A 287 8.67 -17.99 -1.98
CA LEU A 287 8.29 -18.62 -0.73
C LEU A 287 6.81 -18.99 -0.74
N SER A 288 6.45 -20.03 0.01
CA SER A 288 5.06 -20.48 0.16
C SER A 288 4.14 -19.32 0.58
N PRO A 289 2.88 -19.28 0.10
CA PRO A 289 1.95 -18.17 0.31
C PRO A 289 1.50 -18.08 1.78
N ALA A 290 2.31 -17.41 2.59
CA ALA A 290 2.10 -17.22 4.01
C ALA A 290 1.17 -16.03 4.27
N LYS A 291 0.16 -16.22 5.12
CA LYS A 291 -0.68 -15.14 5.65
C LYS A 291 -0.36 -14.88 7.12
N THR A 292 -0.73 -13.71 7.62
CA THR A 292 -0.62 -13.39 9.06
C THR A 292 -1.30 -14.49 9.90
N PHE A 293 -0.68 -14.81 11.04
CA PHE A 293 -1.07 -15.88 11.97
C PHE A 293 -0.75 -17.32 11.57
N ASP A 294 -0.22 -17.56 10.37
CA ASP A 294 0.34 -18.88 10.05
C ASP A 294 1.57 -19.18 10.92
N VAL A 295 1.84 -20.47 11.14
CA VAL A 295 2.97 -20.93 11.95
C VAL A 295 3.91 -21.78 11.11
N ILE A 296 5.20 -21.47 11.15
CA ILE A 296 6.25 -22.26 10.50
C ILE A 296 6.47 -23.55 11.32
N THR A 297 6.22 -24.71 10.72
CA THR A 297 6.15 -25.98 11.45
C THR A 297 7.46 -26.75 11.55
N ASN A 298 8.39 -26.50 10.62
CA ASN A 298 9.73 -27.09 10.61
C ASN A 298 10.78 -25.99 10.62
N SER A 299 11.89 -26.23 11.34
CA SER A 299 13.03 -25.34 11.23
C SER A 299 13.63 -25.41 9.83
N THR A 300 14.13 -24.28 9.36
CA THR A 300 14.84 -24.14 8.09
C THR A 300 16.01 -23.19 8.29
N ARG A 301 17.00 -23.22 7.40
CA ARG A 301 18.20 -22.41 7.54
C ARG A 301 18.58 -21.72 6.25
N GLY A 302 19.34 -20.64 6.40
CA GLY A 302 19.83 -19.85 5.29
C GLY A 302 20.95 -18.90 5.69
N GLY A 303 21.67 -18.41 4.70
CA GLY A 303 22.66 -17.37 4.86
C GLY A 303 22.01 -16.01 5.07
N VAL A 304 22.58 -15.21 5.98
CA VAL A 304 22.12 -13.83 6.22
C VAL A 304 22.64 -12.90 5.13
N ASN A 305 21.76 -12.14 4.49
CA ASN A 305 22.08 -11.08 3.53
C ASN A 305 21.54 -9.73 4.03
N ILE A 306 22.05 -8.63 3.46
CA ILE A 306 21.39 -7.33 3.46
C ILE A 306 20.79 -7.07 2.08
N SER A 307 19.47 -7.03 2.00
CA SER A 307 18.73 -6.70 0.79
C SER A 307 17.82 -5.51 1.04
N PHE A 308 17.94 -4.46 0.22
CA PHE A 308 17.16 -3.22 0.33
C PHE A 308 17.12 -2.59 1.73
N GLY A 309 18.20 -2.73 2.50
CA GLY A 309 18.31 -2.20 3.86
C GLY A 309 17.71 -3.09 4.96
N LYS A 310 17.28 -4.31 4.62
CA LYS A 310 16.75 -5.32 5.56
C LYS A 310 17.76 -6.45 5.70
N HIS A 311 17.88 -7.02 6.90
CA HIS A 311 18.58 -8.28 7.12
C HIS A 311 17.64 -9.44 6.83
N VAL A 312 18.03 -10.28 5.89
CA VAL A 312 17.19 -11.36 5.36
C VAL A 312 17.92 -12.68 5.50
N VAL A 313 17.25 -13.69 6.03
CA VAL A 313 17.76 -15.07 6.07
C VAL A 313 17.23 -15.81 4.85
N ASN A 314 18.11 -16.07 3.88
CA ASN A 314 17.73 -16.70 2.62
C ASN A 314 17.65 -18.22 2.76
N VAL A 315 16.47 -18.75 3.07
CA VAL A 315 16.29 -20.16 3.39
C VAL A 315 16.49 -21.05 2.17
N GLN A 316 17.01 -22.26 2.39
CA GLN A 316 17.27 -23.26 1.35
C GLN A 316 16.00 -24.07 0.99
N ASP A 317 15.13 -24.30 1.97
CA ASP A 317 13.92 -25.12 1.86
C ASP A 317 12.66 -24.25 1.91
N GLN A 318 11.60 -24.69 1.22
CA GLN A 318 10.27 -24.06 1.30
C GLN A 318 9.74 -24.05 2.73
N LEU A 319 8.94 -23.03 3.05
CA LEU A 319 8.28 -22.93 4.36
C LEU A 319 7.13 -23.93 4.46
N GLU A 320 7.17 -24.80 5.46
CA GLU A 320 6.02 -25.63 5.82
C GLU A 320 5.15 -24.88 6.85
N LEU A 321 3.93 -24.53 6.46
CA LEU A 321 3.04 -23.67 7.25
C LEU A 321 1.85 -24.46 7.83
N ASP A 322 1.55 -24.25 9.11
CA ASP A 322 0.24 -24.56 9.69
C ASP A 322 -0.67 -23.35 9.51
N THR A 323 -1.62 -23.49 8.58
CA THR A 323 -2.60 -22.46 8.21
C THR A 323 -3.93 -22.63 8.94
N SER A 324 -4.04 -23.55 9.90
CA SER A 324 -5.28 -23.87 10.63
C SER A 324 -5.61 -22.89 11.77
N GLY A 325 -4.79 -21.85 11.96
CA GLY A 325 -4.99 -20.78 12.92
C GLY A 325 -6.21 -19.90 12.63
N VAL A 326 -6.27 -18.74 13.28
CA VAL A 326 -7.33 -17.77 13.00
C VAL A 326 -7.20 -17.20 11.58
N ASP A 327 -8.34 -16.87 10.99
CA ASP A 327 -8.44 -16.23 9.69
C ASP A 327 -8.41 -14.70 9.88
N PRO A 328 -7.50 -13.95 9.23
CA PRO A 328 -7.43 -12.49 9.39
C PRO A 328 -8.76 -11.77 9.14
N LYS A 329 -9.55 -12.21 8.16
CA LYS A 329 -10.82 -11.53 7.83
C LYS A 329 -11.88 -11.62 8.93
N ASP A 330 -11.74 -12.59 9.83
CA ASP A 330 -12.66 -12.76 10.96
C ASP A 330 -12.30 -11.81 12.14
N ASN A 331 -11.22 -11.03 12.05
CA ASN A 331 -10.81 -10.03 13.03
C ASN A 331 -11.69 -8.78 12.94
N HIS A 332 -12.81 -8.78 13.67
CA HIS A 332 -13.77 -7.67 13.71
C HIS A 332 -14.27 -7.23 12.31
N PRO A 333 -14.76 -8.14 11.45
CA PRO A 333 -15.19 -7.81 10.09
C PRO A 333 -16.27 -6.74 10.06
N VAL A 334 -16.40 -6.07 8.91
CA VAL A 334 -17.54 -5.20 8.60
C VAL A 334 -18.83 -6.00 8.80
N GLN A 335 -19.82 -5.37 9.45
CA GLN A 335 -21.09 -6.02 9.74
C GLN A 335 -22.06 -5.80 8.60
N GLN A 336 -22.98 -6.74 8.42
CA GLN A 336 -24.06 -6.60 7.45
C GLN A 336 -24.87 -5.34 7.73
N ILE A 337 -25.00 -4.48 6.72
CA ILE A 337 -25.68 -3.18 6.82
C ILE A 337 -27.21 -3.38 6.80
N ASP A 338 -27.91 -2.84 7.80
CA ASP A 338 -29.38 -2.84 7.84
C ASP A 338 -29.94 -1.77 6.90
N ARG A 339 -30.22 -2.16 5.66
CA ARG A 339 -30.64 -1.23 4.60
C ARG A 339 -31.96 -0.49 4.87
N GLU A 340 -32.77 -0.93 5.85
CA GLU A 340 -33.99 -0.22 6.23
C GLU A 340 -33.68 1.04 7.08
N THR A 341 -32.56 1.03 7.81
CA THR A 341 -32.23 2.06 8.82
C THR A 341 -30.80 2.59 8.73
N GLU A 342 -29.94 2.04 7.88
CA GLU A 342 -28.52 2.38 7.81
C GLU A 342 -28.07 2.70 6.38
N LEU A 343 -27.11 3.63 6.31
CA LEU A 343 -26.32 3.93 5.11
C LEU A 343 -24.85 3.61 5.39
N SER A 344 -24.08 3.48 4.32
CA SER A 344 -22.71 3.02 4.35
C SER A 344 -21.83 3.82 3.39
N ILE A 345 -20.70 4.28 3.90
CA ILE A 345 -19.67 5.00 3.15
C ILE A 345 -18.35 4.27 3.39
N ALA A 346 -17.62 3.97 2.32
CA ALA A 346 -16.35 3.26 2.42
C ALA A 346 -15.20 4.02 1.76
N SER A 347 -13.97 3.73 2.18
CA SER A 347 -12.74 4.12 1.49
C SER A 347 -11.95 2.88 1.11
N TYR A 348 -11.44 2.83 -0.12
CA TYR A 348 -10.66 1.71 -0.61
C TYR A 348 -9.57 2.17 -1.60
N ASN A 349 -8.30 2.10 -1.20
CA ASN A 349 -7.18 2.15 -2.12
C ASN A 349 -7.09 0.80 -2.84
N VAL A 350 -7.27 0.79 -4.17
CA VAL A 350 -7.31 -0.44 -4.98
C VAL A 350 -5.95 -0.81 -5.57
N GLU A 351 -4.86 -0.20 -5.10
CA GLU A 351 -3.46 -0.50 -5.48
C GLU A 351 -3.26 -0.52 -7.02
N ASN A 352 -3.38 0.64 -7.65
CA ASN A 352 -3.20 0.81 -9.10
C ASN A 352 -4.12 -0.09 -9.95
N LEU A 353 -5.43 0.10 -9.86
CA LEU A 353 -6.38 -0.55 -10.78
C LEU A 353 -6.33 0.12 -12.16
N TYR A 354 -5.33 -0.30 -12.93
CA TYR A 354 -5.17 -0.01 -14.36
C TYR A 354 -5.80 -1.11 -15.19
N ASP A 355 -6.37 -0.71 -16.32
CA ASP A 355 -6.80 -1.67 -17.32
C ASP A 355 -5.63 -2.17 -18.18
N TYR A 356 -5.89 -3.11 -19.09
CA TYR A 356 -4.90 -3.64 -20.02
C TYR A 356 -5.08 -3.07 -21.44
N ARG A 357 -5.22 -1.75 -21.56
CA ARG A 357 -5.27 -0.99 -22.82
C ARG A 357 -4.16 0.07 -22.83
N ASP A 358 -3.67 0.37 -24.03
CA ASP A 358 -2.66 1.42 -24.25
C ASP A 358 -3.38 2.71 -24.60
N ASN A 359 -3.40 3.67 -23.68
CA ASN A 359 -3.97 4.99 -23.89
C ASN A 359 -3.12 5.77 -24.89
N PRO A 360 -3.65 6.12 -26.06
CA PRO A 360 -2.90 6.87 -27.07
C PRO A 360 -2.44 8.27 -26.59
N ASN A 361 -3.02 8.79 -25.51
CA ASN A 361 -2.72 10.10 -24.94
C ASN A 361 -1.76 10.05 -23.74
N SER A 362 -1.35 8.85 -23.32
CA SER A 362 -0.32 8.68 -22.29
C SER A 362 0.93 8.02 -22.87
N GLY A 363 2.07 8.40 -22.32
CA GLY A 363 3.38 7.82 -22.68
C GLY A 363 3.89 6.86 -21.62
N CYS A 364 3.10 6.49 -20.62
CA CYS A 364 3.55 5.78 -19.45
C CYS A 364 2.47 4.95 -18.74
N ASP A 365 1.48 4.49 -19.45
CA ASP A 365 0.33 3.71 -18.96
C ASP A 365 0.30 2.30 -19.54
N PHE A 366 1.24 1.93 -20.41
CA PHE A 366 1.29 0.61 -21.01
C PHE A 366 2.71 0.09 -21.24
N VAL A 367 2.84 -1.24 -21.22
CA VAL A 367 4.12 -1.91 -21.47
C VAL A 367 4.60 -1.62 -22.89
N GLY A 368 5.71 -0.89 -22.98
CA GLY A 368 6.36 -0.54 -24.25
C GLY A 368 6.37 0.95 -24.55
N ASN A 369 5.63 1.78 -23.80
CA ASN A 369 5.77 3.23 -23.95
C ASN A 369 7.17 3.70 -23.48
N GLU A 370 7.59 4.88 -23.97
CA GLU A 370 8.92 5.43 -23.70
C GLU A 370 9.03 6.14 -22.32
N GLY A 371 7.90 6.49 -21.70
CA GLY A 371 7.81 7.30 -20.49
C GLY A 371 7.10 8.65 -20.70
N CYS A 372 6.60 9.24 -19.62
CA CYS A 372 5.97 10.57 -19.61
C CYS A 372 6.91 11.62 -19.02
N VAL A 373 6.73 12.88 -19.44
CA VAL A 373 7.41 14.06 -18.87
C VAL A 373 6.36 15.10 -18.52
N GLY A 374 6.29 15.47 -17.24
CA GLY A 374 5.37 16.50 -16.75
C GLY A 374 5.88 17.91 -17.04
N ASP A 375 4.98 18.90 -16.93
CA ASP A 375 5.29 20.31 -17.17
C ASP A 375 6.32 20.88 -16.18
N ASP A 376 6.40 20.32 -14.98
CA ASP A 376 7.39 20.62 -13.95
C ASP A 376 8.76 19.94 -14.21
N GLY A 377 8.87 19.17 -15.29
CA GLY A 377 10.05 18.38 -15.66
C GLY A 377 10.19 17.07 -14.90
N SER A 378 9.17 16.65 -14.14
CA SER A 378 9.08 15.29 -13.60
C SER A 378 9.03 14.26 -14.74
N THR A 379 9.54 13.07 -14.50
CA THR A 379 9.58 12.01 -15.52
C THR A 379 9.15 10.68 -14.94
N VAL A 380 8.30 9.98 -15.67
CA VAL A 380 7.93 8.59 -15.44
C VAL A 380 8.63 7.76 -16.52
N ASN A 381 9.43 6.77 -16.13
CA ASN A 381 10.21 5.96 -17.07
C ASN A 381 9.89 4.47 -16.85
N PRO A 382 9.90 3.65 -17.90
CA PRO A 382 9.67 2.21 -17.77
C PRO A 382 10.78 1.53 -16.95
N PRO A 383 10.53 0.35 -16.37
CA PRO A 383 9.25 -0.38 -16.36
C PRO A 383 8.19 0.31 -15.48
N PHE A 384 6.93 0.15 -15.87
CA PHE A 384 5.76 0.60 -15.10
C PHE A 384 5.29 -0.60 -14.28
N ASP A 385 5.31 -0.46 -12.96
CA ASP A 385 4.96 -1.51 -11.99
C ASP A 385 3.49 -1.43 -11.55
N TYR A 386 2.74 -0.46 -12.08
CA TYR A 386 1.33 -0.22 -11.81
C TYR A 386 0.40 -0.69 -12.93
N VAL A 387 0.94 -1.21 -14.04
CA VAL A 387 0.16 -1.73 -15.18
C VAL A 387 0.07 -3.25 -15.10
N PRO A 388 -1.10 -3.86 -15.38
CA PRO A 388 -1.26 -5.30 -15.31
C PRO A 388 -0.36 -6.03 -16.32
N GLY A 389 0.14 -7.21 -15.94
CA GLY A 389 1.00 -8.02 -16.81
C GLY A 389 0.26 -8.66 -17.98
N SER A 390 -1.06 -8.83 -17.87
CA SER A 390 -1.94 -9.33 -18.94
C SER A 390 -3.41 -9.00 -18.71
N GLU A 391 -4.21 -9.07 -19.77
CA GLU A 391 -5.68 -8.98 -19.69
C GLU A 391 -6.30 -9.97 -18.68
N ALA A 392 -5.80 -11.22 -18.64
CA ALA A 392 -6.35 -12.23 -17.75
C ALA A 392 -6.11 -11.90 -16.26
N GLU A 393 -4.95 -11.33 -15.95
CA GLU A 393 -4.60 -10.86 -14.61
C GLU A 393 -5.49 -9.68 -14.18
N TYR A 394 -5.71 -8.72 -15.07
CA TYR A 394 -6.64 -7.61 -14.84
C TYR A 394 -8.07 -8.10 -14.57
N GLN A 395 -8.59 -9.01 -15.41
CA GLN A 395 -9.95 -9.55 -15.26
C GLN A 395 -10.12 -10.37 -13.97
N ASP A 396 -9.12 -11.17 -13.59
CA ASP A 396 -9.13 -11.89 -12.32
C ASP A 396 -9.16 -10.91 -11.14
N ARG A 397 -8.34 -9.87 -11.19
CA ARG A 397 -8.32 -8.81 -10.17
C ARG A 397 -9.67 -8.10 -10.03
N LEU A 398 -10.35 -7.77 -11.13
CA LEU A 398 -11.70 -7.20 -11.10
C LEU A 398 -12.71 -8.12 -10.38
N VAL A 399 -12.69 -9.42 -10.68
CA VAL A 399 -13.60 -10.40 -10.04
C VAL A 399 -13.32 -10.47 -8.54
N ARG A 400 -12.06 -10.51 -8.15
CA ARG A 400 -11.65 -10.56 -6.74
C ARG A 400 -12.10 -9.30 -5.98
N MET A 401 -11.83 -8.11 -6.52
CA MET A 401 -12.29 -6.86 -5.91
C MET A 401 -13.82 -6.76 -5.85
N ALA A 402 -14.52 -7.22 -6.88
CA ALA A 402 -15.98 -7.27 -6.87
C ALA A 402 -16.51 -8.20 -5.77
N GLU A 403 -15.91 -9.38 -5.59
CA GLU A 403 -16.27 -10.30 -4.51
C GLU A 403 -16.06 -9.68 -3.12
N GLN A 404 -14.95 -8.96 -2.92
CA GLN A 404 -14.67 -8.23 -1.68
C GLN A 404 -15.71 -7.15 -1.40
N ILE A 405 -16.05 -6.34 -2.42
CA ILE A 405 -17.06 -5.27 -2.29
C ILE A 405 -18.43 -5.85 -1.95
N VAL A 406 -18.83 -6.96 -2.58
CA VAL A 406 -20.15 -7.57 -2.35
C VAL A 406 -20.21 -8.35 -1.04
N THR A 407 -19.19 -9.16 -0.75
CA THR A 407 -19.21 -10.14 0.33
C THR A 407 -18.73 -9.55 1.64
N ASP A 408 -17.56 -8.90 1.63
CA ASP A 408 -16.85 -8.52 2.86
C ASP A 408 -17.16 -7.07 3.26
N MET A 409 -17.34 -6.17 2.29
CA MET A 409 -17.77 -4.78 2.54
C MET A 409 -19.30 -4.62 2.54
N HIS A 410 -20.03 -5.66 2.15
CA HIS A 410 -21.50 -5.70 2.07
C HIS A 410 -22.13 -4.65 1.14
N SER A 411 -21.46 -4.29 0.04
CA SER A 411 -21.88 -3.34 -0.99
C SER A 411 -22.18 -1.92 -0.46
N PRO A 412 -21.17 -1.15 -0.01
CA PRO A 412 -21.37 0.21 0.52
C PRO A 412 -22.16 1.12 -0.42
N ASP A 413 -22.94 2.08 0.09
CA ASP A 413 -23.77 2.95 -0.76
C ASP A 413 -22.89 3.85 -1.65
N VAL A 414 -21.79 4.36 -1.09
CA VAL A 414 -20.73 5.06 -1.81
C VAL A 414 -19.35 4.56 -1.35
N ILE A 415 -18.42 4.41 -2.29
CA ILE A 415 -17.03 4.03 -2.06
C ILE A 415 -16.13 5.12 -2.62
N LEU A 416 -15.28 5.70 -1.76
CA LEU A 416 -14.17 6.57 -2.12
C LEU A 416 -13.03 5.67 -2.59
N ILE A 417 -12.71 5.70 -3.89
CA ILE A 417 -11.64 4.87 -4.49
C ILE A 417 -10.37 5.69 -4.65
N GLN A 418 -9.23 5.13 -4.27
CA GLN A 418 -7.89 5.67 -4.56
C GLN A 418 -7.12 4.70 -5.46
N GLU A 419 -6.17 5.24 -6.23
CA GLU A 419 -5.32 4.48 -7.16
C GLU A 419 -6.07 3.77 -8.29
N THR A 420 -7.09 4.43 -8.82
CA THR A 420 -7.65 4.05 -10.11
C THR A 420 -6.97 4.80 -11.24
N GLU A 421 -7.03 4.23 -12.44
CA GLU A 421 -6.60 4.89 -13.67
C GLU A 421 -7.53 6.06 -14.08
N ALA A 422 -6.93 7.16 -14.51
CA ALA A 422 -7.55 8.37 -15.01
C ALA A 422 -7.73 8.29 -16.53
N GLN A 423 -8.61 7.39 -16.96
CA GLN A 423 -8.92 7.16 -18.36
C GLN A 423 -10.44 7.11 -18.59
N ASP A 424 -10.90 7.84 -19.61
CA ASP A 424 -12.29 7.86 -20.10
C ASP A 424 -12.24 7.85 -21.63
N VAL A 425 -11.92 6.68 -22.19
CA VAL A 425 -11.86 6.45 -23.64
C VAL A 425 -12.85 5.39 -24.11
N CYS A 426 -13.66 4.87 -23.19
CA CYS A 426 -14.63 3.82 -23.46
C CYS A 426 -16.05 4.15 -22.98
N SER A 427 -16.99 3.32 -23.40
CA SER A 427 -18.37 3.34 -22.93
C SER A 427 -18.91 1.93 -22.76
N ILE A 428 -19.89 1.74 -21.88
CA ILE A 428 -20.54 0.43 -21.68
C ILE A 428 -21.08 -0.07 -23.02
N SER A 429 -20.73 -1.30 -23.39
CA SER A 429 -21.20 -1.92 -24.63
C SER A 429 -22.71 -2.11 -24.63
N ASP A 430 -23.35 -1.85 -25.77
CA ASP A 430 -24.78 -2.12 -25.99
C ASP A 430 -25.13 -3.62 -25.83
N ASP A 431 -24.15 -4.51 -25.98
CA ASP A 431 -24.30 -5.96 -25.81
C ASP A 431 -24.17 -6.40 -24.33
N TRP A 432 -23.75 -5.50 -23.44
CA TRP A 432 -23.59 -5.82 -22.02
C TRP A 432 -24.93 -5.92 -21.28
N SER A 433 -25.02 -6.91 -20.41
CA SER A 433 -26.08 -7.06 -19.40
C SER A 433 -25.53 -7.84 -18.22
N PRO A 434 -26.07 -7.70 -17.01
CA PRO A 434 -25.60 -8.48 -15.85
C PRO A 434 -25.63 -9.99 -16.09
N GLU A 435 -26.56 -10.51 -16.90
CA GLU A 435 -26.68 -11.95 -17.17
C GLU A 435 -25.66 -12.50 -18.18
N HIS A 436 -25.11 -11.66 -19.06
CA HIS A 436 -24.21 -12.11 -20.14
C HIS A 436 -22.87 -11.37 -20.18
N GLY A 437 -22.67 -10.35 -19.33
CA GLY A 437 -21.48 -9.50 -19.32
C GLY A 437 -20.19 -10.26 -19.06
N ALA A 438 -20.25 -11.28 -18.19
CA ALA A 438 -19.12 -12.16 -17.92
C ALA A 438 -18.64 -12.93 -19.16
N GLU A 439 -19.51 -13.15 -20.18
CA GLU A 439 -19.13 -13.79 -21.44
C GLU A 439 -18.40 -12.83 -22.40
N LEU A 440 -18.54 -11.51 -22.20
CA LEU A 440 -17.89 -10.48 -23.01
C LEU A 440 -16.42 -10.27 -22.62
N GLY A 441 -16.08 -10.43 -21.33
CA GLY A 441 -14.72 -10.22 -20.84
C GLY A 441 -14.25 -8.77 -21.12
N PRO A 442 -13.16 -8.54 -21.88
CA PRO A 442 -12.73 -7.19 -22.24
C PRO A 442 -13.74 -6.41 -23.09
N ASP A 443 -14.66 -7.10 -23.79
CA ASP A 443 -15.67 -6.46 -24.65
C ASP A 443 -16.87 -5.91 -23.85
N ARG A 444 -16.76 -5.81 -22.51
CA ARG A 444 -17.75 -5.10 -21.66
C ARG A 444 -17.84 -3.62 -22.02
N LEU A 445 -16.72 -3.05 -22.46
CA LEU A 445 -16.63 -1.65 -22.88
C LEU A 445 -16.31 -1.56 -24.38
N ASP A 446 -17.01 -0.67 -25.06
CA ASP A 446 -16.71 -0.22 -26.42
C ASP A 446 -15.76 0.98 -26.34
N CYS A 447 -14.49 0.77 -26.68
CA CYS A 447 -13.41 1.78 -26.61
C CYS A 447 -13.08 2.39 -27.97
N ASP A 448 -12.91 3.72 -28.03
CA ASP A 448 -12.49 4.44 -29.25
C ASP A 448 -11.06 4.99 -29.12
N LEU A 449 -10.07 4.09 -29.10
CA LEU A 449 -8.65 4.42 -29.01
C LEU A 449 -8.12 5.19 -30.25
N GLU A 450 -8.89 5.27 -31.34
CA GLU A 450 -8.46 6.01 -32.54
C GLU A 450 -8.90 7.50 -32.50
N ASN A 451 -9.97 7.83 -31.75
CA ASN A 451 -10.57 9.17 -31.73
C ASN A 451 -10.68 9.78 -30.32
N THR A 452 -9.76 9.44 -29.41
CA THR A 452 -9.72 9.89 -28.01
C THR A 452 -9.53 11.40 -27.81
N GLY A 453 -9.14 12.15 -28.85
CA GLY A 453 -8.81 13.58 -28.75
C GLY A 453 -7.48 13.84 -28.04
N ASP A 454 -7.06 15.10 -27.90
CA ASP A 454 -5.75 15.44 -27.29
C ASP A 454 -5.74 15.31 -25.75
N ASP A 455 -6.92 15.21 -25.11
CA ASP A 455 -7.10 15.32 -23.65
C ASP A 455 -7.96 14.20 -23.04
N ASN A 456 -8.06 13.01 -23.67
CA ASN A 456 -9.01 11.95 -23.26
C ASN A 456 -10.44 12.49 -23.05
N THR A 457 -10.87 13.47 -23.87
CA THR A 457 -12.05 14.27 -23.56
C THR A 457 -13.34 13.51 -23.87
N ARG A 458 -13.81 12.79 -22.86
CA ARG A 458 -15.21 12.50 -22.50
C ARG A 458 -15.99 11.66 -23.50
N THR A 459 -15.75 10.35 -23.49
CA THR A 459 -16.72 9.37 -24.00
C THR A 459 -18.00 9.42 -23.18
N ASN A 460 -17.91 9.17 -21.86
CA ASN A 460 -19.07 9.15 -20.97
C ASN A 460 -18.87 9.82 -19.60
N GLY A 461 -17.66 10.27 -19.24
CA GLY A 461 -17.36 10.94 -17.98
C GLY A 461 -17.06 10.00 -16.81
N ALA A 462 -16.86 8.71 -17.06
CA ALA A 462 -16.59 7.70 -16.04
C ALA A 462 -15.19 7.08 -16.26
N PRO A 463 -14.46 6.74 -15.17
CA PRO A 463 -13.17 6.07 -15.28
C PRO A 463 -13.35 4.63 -15.75
N ASP A 464 -12.69 4.25 -16.86
CA ASP A 464 -12.95 3.00 -17.57
C ASP A 464 -12.74 1.76 -16.69
N SER A 465 -11.63 1.69 -15.93
CA SER A 465 -11.33 0.52 -15.10
C SER A 465 -12.33 0.32 -13.95
N LEU A 466 -12.83 1.40 -13.35
CA LEU A 466 -13.90 1.33 -12.35
C LEU A 466 -15.28 1.11 -12.96
N GLN A 467 -15.51 1.56 -14.19
CA GLN A 467 -16.71 1.21 -14.91
C GLN A 467 -16.76 -0.30 -15.09
N GLU A 468 -15.68 -0.95 -15.53
CA GLU A 468 -15.61 -2.42 -15.60
C GLU A 468 -15.81 -3.08 -14.23
N LEU A 469 -15.18 -2.57 -13.16
CA LEU A 469 -15.41 -3.10 -11.81
C LEU A 469 -16.89 -3.05 -11.41
N ALA A 470 -17.58 -1.94 -11.70
CA ALA A 470 -19.01 -1.78 -11.45
C ALA A 470 -19.87 -2.81 -12.22
N LEU A 471 -19.50 -3.10 -13.47
CA LEU A 471 -20.15 -4.13 -14.28
C LEU A 471 -19.93 -5.53 -13.69
N VAL A 472 -18.70 -5.86 -13.29
CA VAL A 472 -18.36 -7.16 -12.68
C VAL A 472 -19.08 -7.36 -11.34
N ILE A 473 -19.22 -6.31 -10.52
CA ILE A 473 -20.05 -6.35 -9.31
C ILE A 473 -21.49 -6.78 -9.64
N SER A 474 -22.08 -6.23 -10.70
CA SER A 474 -23.45 -6.57 -11.11
C SER A 474 -23.55 -8.02 -11.63
N GLU A 475 -22.54 -8.48 -12.37
CA GLU A 475 -22.47 -9.84 -12.92
C GLU A 475 -22.43 -10.93 -11.83
N ILE A 476 -21.77 -10.65 -10.71
CA ILE A 476 -21.70 -11.57 -9.56
C ILE A 476 -22.91 -11.44 -8.61
N GLY A 477 -23.90 -10.60 -8.96
CA GLY A 477 -25.15 -10.43 -8.21
C GLY A 477 -25.13 -9.33 -7.14
N GLY A 478 -24.12 -8.46 -7.14
CA GLY A 478 -24.11 -7.21 -6.39
C GLY A 478 -25.08 -6.18 -6.98
N PRO A 479 -25.32 -5.05 -6.26
CA PRO A 479 -26.11 -3.96 -6.80
C PRO A 479 -25.39 -3.27 -7.96
N SER A 480 -26.15 -2.57 -8.80
CA SER A 480 -25.56 -1.75 -9.86
C SER A 480 -24.85 -0.54 -9.25
N TYR A 481 -23.60 -0.33 -9.64
CA TYR A 481 -22.81 0.85 -9.32
C TYR A 481 -22.61 1.71 -10.57
N GLU A 482 -22.39 2.99 -10.34
CA GLU A 482 -21.89 3.94 -11.33
C GLU A 482 -20.56 4.53 -10.83
N ALA A 483 -19.61 4.65 -11.74
CA ALA A 483 -18.31 5.25 -11.48
C ALA A 483 -18.33 6.73 -11.89
N SER A 484 -17.80 7.61 -11.04
CA SER A 484 -17.71 9.04 -11.34
C SER A 484 -16.38 9.63 -10.87
N PHE A 485 -15.83 10.53 -11.68
CA PHE A 485 -14.59 11.22 -11.37
C PHE A 485 -14.46 12.54 -12.14
N ASP A 486 -13.42 13.29 -11.83
CA ASP A 486 -12.95 14.42 -12.60
C ASP A 486 -11.55 14.09 -13.15
N LEU A 487 -11.44 14.02 -14.48
CA LEU A 487 -10.26 13.58 -15.20
C LEU A 487 -9.03 14.45 -14.87
N ASP A 488 -9.23 15.73 -14.57
CA ASP A 488 -8.17 16.68 -14.23
C ASP A 488 -7.50 16.39 -12.88
N GLY A 489 -8.02 15.42 -12.10
CA GLY A 489 -7.46 15.01 -10.82
C GLY A 489 -6.26 14.06 -10.88
N GLY A 490 -5.97 13.48 -12.05
CA GLY A 490 -4.91 12.49 -12.23
C GLY A 490 -3.49 13.05 -12.14
N ASP A 491 -2.55 12.25 -11.64
CA ASP A 491 -1.12 12.57 -11.73
C ASP A 491 -0.52 12.18 -13.10
N LEU A 492 0.78 12.46 -13.29
CA LEU A 492 1.48 12.22 -14.56
C LEU A 492 1.42 10.75 -15.05
N ARG A 493 1.22 9.77 -14.15
CA ARG A 493 1.05 8.36 -14.52
C ARG A 493 -0.37 8.01 -14.96
N GLY A 494 -1.32 8.93 -14.75
CA GLY A 494 -2.75 8.65 -14.84
C GLY A 494 -3.35 8.09 -13.55
N ILE A 495 -2.67 8.16 -12.39
CA ILE A 495 -3.26 7.69 -11.13
C ILE A 495 -4.18 8.78 -10.57
N THR A 496 -5.43 8.45 -10.22
CA THR A 496 -6.40 9.41 -9.64
C THR A 496 -7.21 8.82 -8.48
N THR A 497 -8.14 9.62 -7.96
CA THR A 497 -9.21 9.23 -7.05
C THR A 497 -10.55 9.30 -7.76
N ALA A 498 -11.53 8.50 -7.35
CA ALA A 498 -12.85 8.43 -7.97
C ALA A 498 -13.90 7.92 -6.98
N TYR A 499 -15.15 7.79 -7.44
CA TYR A 499 -16.24 7.24 -6.66
C TYR A 499 -16.89 6.06 -7.36
N LEU A 500 -17.29 5.05 -6.59
CA LEU A 500 -18.34 4.11 -6.97
C LEU A 500 -19.57 4.37 -6.10
N HIS A 501 -20.74 4.56 -6.71
CA HIS A 501 -21.98 4.76 -5.96
C HIS A 501 -23.13 3.91 -6.51
N ARG A 502 -24.00 3.42 -5.62
CA ARG A 502 -25.12 2.55 -5.99
C ARG A 502 -26.22 3.31 -6.72
N THR A 503 -26.62 2.83 -7.90
CA THR A 503 -27.61 3.55 -8.74
C THR A 503 -29.07 3.33 -8.31
N ASP A 504 -29.35 2.35 -7.44
CA ASP A 504 -30.71 2.10 -6.95
C ASP A 504 -31.14 3.05 -5.83
N ARG A 505 -30.18 3.76 -5.19
CA ARG A 505 -30.45 4.63 -4.04
C ARG A 505 -29.52 5.82 -3.84
N VAL A 506 -28.53 6.03 -4.70
CA VAL A 506 -27.63 7.18 -4.63
C VAL A 506 -27.76 8.02 -5.89
N GLU A 507 -27.87 9.33 -5.72
CA GLU A 507 -27.80 10.31 -6.80
C GLU A 507 -26.52 11.15 -6.62
N LEU A 508 -25.75 11.31 -7.69
CA LEU A 508 -24.75 12.37 -7.80
C LEU A 508 -25.50 13.68 -8.14
N LEU A 509 -25.42 14.68 -7.26
CA LEU A 509 -26.21 15.90 -7.41
C LEU A 509 -25.65 16.83 -8.49
N GLU A 510 -26.52 17.62 -9.14
CA GLU A 510 -26.03 18.67 -10.06
C GLU A 510 -25.30 19.77 -9.27
N ALA A 511 -24.15 20.23 -9.77
CA ALA A 511 -23.41 21.32 -9.16
C ALA A 511 -24.08 22.67 -9.44
N GLU A 512 -24.30 23.45 -8.39
CA GLU A 512 -24.74 24.83 -8.49
C GLU A 512 -23.55 25.78 -8.58
N ALA A 513 -23.61 26.79 -9.46
CA ALA A 513 -22.51 27.75 -9.63
C ALA A 513 -22.15 28.54 -8.35
N SER A 514 -23.07 28.57 -7.38
CA SER A 514 -22.88 29.20 -6.06
C SER A 514 -22.39 28.26 -4.96
N ASP A 515 -22.27 26.95 -5.22
CA ASP A 515 -21.75 26.00 -4.22
C ASP A 515 -20.31 26.39 -3.83
N PRO A 516 -19.96 26.35 -2.52
CA PRO A 516 -18.66 26.83 -2.03
C PRO A 516 -17.45 26.04 -2.55
N VAL A 517 -17.64 24.82 -3.04
CA VAL A 517 -16.55 23.93 -3.48
C VAL A 517 -16.78 23.36 -4.88
N LEU A 518 -18.04 23.13 -5.28
CA LEU A 518 -18.43 22.63 -6.61
C LEU A 518 -18.72 23.75 -7.63
N GLY A 519 -18.89 24.99 -7.17
CA GLY A 519 -19.20 26.15 -8.01
C GLY A 519 -17.98 26.82 -8.65
N GLU A 520 -18.22 27.88 -9.43
CA GLU A 520 -17.16 28.62 -10.17
C GLU A 520 -16.30 29.54 -9.26
N ASN A 521 -16.81 29.87 -8.07
CA ASN A 521 -16.17 30.76 -7.09
C ASN A 521 -15.86 29.99 -5.80
N VAL A 522 -14.91 29.06 -5.88
CA VAL A 522 -14.47 28.23 -4.76
C VAL A 522 -14.00 29.10 -3.58
N ALA A 523 -14.55 28.83 -2.38
CA ALA A 523 -14.47 29.70 -1.20
C ALA A 523 -13.55 29.14 -0.09
N LEU A 524 -12.39 28.60 -0.46
CA LEU A 524 -11.43 28.04 0.49
C LEU A 524 -10.64 29.14 1.21
N ASP A 525 -10.46 29.01 2.54
CA ASP A 525 -9.49 29.80 3.30
C ASP A 525 -8.10 29.17 3.17
N TYR A 526 -7.49 29.34 1.99
CA TYR A 526 -6.18 28.79 1.66
C TYR A 526 -5.36 29.77 0.81
N ASP A 527 -4.21 30.19 1.32
CA ASP A 527 -3.36 31.24 0.72
C ASP A 527 -2.39 30.68 -0.35
N GLY A 528 -2.96 30.00 -1.34
CA GLY A 528 -2.26 29.48 -2.52
C GLY A 528 -2.98 29.88 -3.82
N GLU A 529 -2.26 29.88 -4.95
CA GLU A 529 -2.88 30.15 -6.25
C GLU A 529 -3.76 28.96 -6.67
N PRO A 530 -5.07 29.12 -6.90
CA PRO A 530 -5.94 28.02 -7.34
C PRO A 530 -5.60 27.60 -8.77
N LEU A 531 -5.69 26.29 -9.06
CA LEU A 531 -5.48 25.77 -10.42
C LEU A 531 -6.72 25.97 -11.31
N GLU A 532 -6.57 25.83 -12.63
CA GLU A 532 -7.60 26.13 -13.63
C GLU A 532 -8.90 25.33 -13.40
N MET A 533 -8.77 24.03 -13.09
CA MET A 533 -9.87 23.13 -12.72
C MET A 533 -10.79 23.68 -11.61
N ASN A 534 -10.28 24.52 -10.70
CA ASN A 534 -11.08 25.05 -9.60
C ASN A 534 -12.18 26.03 -10.06
N PHE A 535 -12.11 26.54 -11.29
CA PHE A 535 -13.10 27.49 -11.81
C PHE A 535 -14.26 26.81 -12.55
N GLU A 536 -14.21 25.49 -12.72
CA GLU A 536 -15.30 24.72 -13.34
C GLU A 536 -16.49 24.55 -12.39
N VAL A 537 -17.70 24.44 -12.96
CA VAL A 537 -18.88 24.00 -12.20
C VAL A 537 -19.10 22.53 -12.51
N SER A 538 -18.76 21.66 -11.56
CA SER A 538 -18.77 20.20 -11.76
C SER A 538 -19.06 19.46 -10.47
N ASN A 539 -19.64 18.26 -10.60
CA ASN A 539 -19.77 17.28 -9.53
C ASN A 539 -19.61 15.88 -10.16
N PRO A 540 -18.62 15.07 -9.74
CA PRO A 540 -17.55 15.43 -8.82
C PRO A 540 -16.63 16.52 -9.41
N LYS A 541 -15.81 17.12 -8.56
CA LYS A 541 -14.86 18.16 -8.94
C LYS A 541 -13.53 17.93 -8.27
N ALA A 542 -12.46 17.90 -9.04
CA ALA A 542 -11.12 17.90 -8.51
C ALA A 542 -10.72 19.34 -8.11
N LEU A 543 -10.11 19.50 -6.93
CA LEU A 543 -9.69 20.81 -6.41
C LEU A 543 -8.21 20.77 -6.06
N ASN A 544 -7.45 21.76 -6.51
CA ASN A 544 -6.04 21.86 -6.15
C ASN A 544 -5.54 23.31 -6.16
N SER A 545 -4.36 23.51 -5.60
CA SER A 545 -3.69 24.81 -5.56
C SER A 545 -2.18 24.64 -5.67
N VAL A 546 -1.48 25.72 -5.95
CA VAL A 546 -0.05 25.83 -5.68
C VAL A 546 0.17 25.83 -4.16
N LEU A 547 1.25 25.20 -3.68
CA LEU A 547 1.68 25.26 -2.28
C LEU A 547 1.81 26.72 -1.80
N ARG A 548 1.57 26.96 -0.51
CA ARG A 548 1.74 28.32 0.06
C ARG A 548 3.18 28.80 -0.12
N ASP A 549 3.36 30.10 -0.35
CA ASP A 549 4.69 30.72 -0.54
C ASP A 549 5.68 30.35 0.58
N GLU A 550 5.21 30.32 1.84
CA GLU A 550 6.02 29.96 3.00
C GLU A 550 6.47 28.49 3.02
N VAL A 551 5.71 27.61 2.40
CA VAL A 551 6.03 26.19 2.24
C VAL A 551 7.01 26.02 1.08
N LEU A 552 6.74 26.63 -0.08
CA LEU A 552 7.62 26.63 -1.26
C LEU A 552 9.03 27.13 -0.93
N ASP A 553 9.15 28.24 -0.20
CA ASP A 553 10.43 28.80 0.24
C ASP A 553 11.25 27.76 1.04
N GLN A 554 10.60 26.96 1.88
CA GLN A 554 11.24 25.89 2.64
C GLN A 554 11.55 24.66 1.77
N CYS A 555 10.65 24.28 0.86
CA CYS A 555 10.85 23.18 -0.10
C CYS A 555 12.17 23.33 -0.87
N THR A 556 12.47 24.54 -1.34
CA THR A 556 13.70 24.81 -2.12
C THR A 556 14.98 24.73 -1.29
N SER A 557 14.88 24.92 0.03
CA SER A 557 16.02 24.96 0.95
C SER A 557 16.37 23.59 1.57
N SER A 558 15.39 22.68 1.62
CA SER A 558 15.45 21.43 2.42
C SER A 558 15.52 20.15 1.58
N GLY A 559 15.39 20.26 0.26
CA GLY A 559 15.54 19.15 -0.68
C GLY A 559 14.30 18.24 -0.78
N PRO A 560 14.41 17.05 -1.41
CA PRO A 560 13.26 16.22 -1.77
C PRO A 560 12.52 15.60 -0.57
N ARG A 561 13.05 15.73 0.65
CA ARG A 561 12.35 15.35 1.89
C ARG A 561 11.29 16.35 2.33
N ALA A 562 11.30 17.57 1.81
CA ALA A 562 10.30 18.57 2.15
C ALA A 562 9.08 18.49 1.24
N CYS A 563 9.28 18.47 -0.09
CA CYS A 563 8.21 18.57 -1.07
C CYS A 563 8.58 17.86 -2.39
N SER A 564 7.57 17.62 -3.23
CA SER A 564 7.65 17.05 -4.57
C SER A 564 6.73 17.85 -5.49
N GLY A 565 7.32 18.72 -6.32
CA GLY A 565 6.56 19.67 -7.14
C GLY A 565 6.07 20.89 -6.36
N ASP A 566 5.41 21.80 -7.08
CA ASP A 566 4.96 23.08 -6.54
C ASP A 566 3.46 23.09 -6.21
N ASN A 567 2.70 22.08 -6.64
CA ASN A 567 1.28 21.92 -6.30
C ASN A 567 1.10 21.25 -4.94
N VAL A 568 0.01 21.57 -4.25
CA VAL A 568 -0.33 20.97 -2.95
C VAL A 568 -0.40 19.46 -3.09
N HIS A 569 -1.20 18.99 -4.06
CA HIS A 569 -1.30 17.59 -4.38
C HIS A 569 -0.76 17.27 -5.76
N ALA A 570 -0.03 16.15 -5.87
CA ALA A 570 0.28 15.55 -7.17
C ALA A 570 -0.96 14.93 -7.82
N ARG A 571 -1.90 14.46 -7.00
CA ARG A 571 -3.23 13.95 -7.37
C ARG A 571 -4.26 14.80 -6.64
N ALA A 572 -5.04 15.59 -7.36
CA ALA A 572 -5.95 16.52 -6.72
C ALA A 572 -7.01 15.76 -5.89
N PRO A 573 -7.33 16.19 -4.66
CA PRO A 573 -8.48 15.67 -3.96
C PRO A 573 -9.75 15.95 -4.76
N MET A 574 -10.65 14.99 -4.74
CA MET A 574 -11.90 15.04 -5.49
C MET A 574 -13.06 15.23 -4.54
N VAL A 575 -13.89 16.24 -4.78
CA VAL A 575 -15.08 16.53 -3.98
C VAL A 575 -16.31 16.08 -4.75
N GLY A 576 -17.18 15.31 -4.10
CA GLY A 576 -18.46 14.91 -4.65
C GLY A 576 -19.60 15.18 -3.67
N GLN A 577 -20.74 15.67 -4.16
CA GLN A 577 -21.96 15.79 -3.36
C GLN A 577 -22.98 14.74 -3.81
N PHE A 578 -23.37 13.88 -2.88
CA PHE A 578 -24.27 12.75 -3.14
C PHE A 578 -25.53 12.84 -2.29
N ARG A 579 -26.66 12.47 -2.87
CA ARG A 579 -27.90 12.20 -2.13
C ARG A 579 -28.09 10.71 -1.98
N ILE A 580 -28.14 10.24 -0.74
CA ILE A 580 -28.31 8.84 -0.39
C ILE A 580 -29.71 8.64 0.21
N TRP A 581 -30.55 7.89 -0.50
CA TRP A 581 -31.92 7.59 -0.09
C TRP A 581 -31.98 6.41 0.88
N ARG A 582 -32.87 6.48 1.88
CA ARG A 582 -33.07 5.40 2.87
C ARG A 582 -33.59 4.11 2.21
N ASP A 583 -34.39 4.21 1.15
CA ASP A 583 -34.83 3.09 0.33
C ASP A 583 -34.42 3.33 -1.14
N GLU A 584 -35.39 3.57 -2.02
CA GLU A 584 -35.21 3.86 -3.45
C GLU A 584 -35.22 5.37 -3.71
N ILE A 585 -34.57 5.79 -4.79
CA ILE A 585 -34.56 7.18 -5.28
C ILE A 585 -35.99 7.73 -5.40
N GLY A 586 -36.25 8.87 -4.77
CA GLY A 586 -37.57 9.52 -4.79
C GLY A 586 -38.62 8.89 -3.87
N ALA A 587 -38.31 7.81 -3.15
CA ALA A 587 -39.30 7.00 -2.44
C ALA A 587 -39.25 7.07 -0.89
N SER A 588 -38.29 7.77 -0.30
CA SER A 588 -38.04 7.75 1.16
C SER A 588 -37.36 9.04 1.64
N THR A 589 -37.06 9.20 2.93
CA THR A 589 -36.13 10.24 3.37
C THR A 589 -34.71 9.99 2.86
N TYR A 590 -33.90 11.06 2.77
CA TYR A 590 -32.53 10.98 2.23
C TYR A 590 -31.55 11.83 3.05
N ASN A 591 -30.26 11.55 2.85
CA ASN A 591 -29.14 12.33 3.38
C ASN A 591 -28.30 12.85 2.21
N ASP A 592 -28.06 14.15 2.19
CA ASP A 592 -27.09 14.76 1.28
C ASP A 592 -25.74 14.79 2.00
N VAL A 593 -24.69 14.26 1.37
CA VAL A 593 -23.35 14.10 1.94
C VAL A 593 -22.31 14.60 0.95
N TYR A 594 -21.41 15.47 1.43
CA TYR A 594 -20.19 15.80 0.71
C TYR A 594 -19.11 14.78 1.06
N LEU A 595 -18.43 14.26 0.04
CA LEU A 595 -17.30 13.36 0.16
C LEU A 595 -16.07 14.06 -0.42
N VAL A 596 -14.98 14.10 0.33
CA VAL A 596 -13.67 14.62 -0.11
C VAL A 596 -12.72 13.44 -0.16
N ASN A 597 -12.54 12.87 -1.35
CA ASN A 597 -11.66 11.75 -1.62
C ASN A 597 -10.23 12.24 -1.90
N ASN A 598 -9.24 11.68 -1.21
CA ASN A 598 -7.86 12.10 -1.35
C ASN A 598 -6.89 10.91 -1.45
N HIS A 599 -5.74 11.15 -2.08
CA HIS A 599 -4.60 10.24 -2.08
C HIS A 599 -3.31 11.06 -2.02
N PHE A 600 -2.80 11.25 -0.79
CA PHE A 600 -1.63 12.09 -0.52
C PHE A 600 -0.35 11.52 -1.09
N ASN A 601 0.74 12.29 -0.99
CA ASN A 601 2.02 11.85 -1.53
C ASN A 601 2.62 10.70 -0.70
N ALA A 602 2.94 9.58 -1.36
CA ALA A 602 3.40 8.37 -0.67
C ALA A 602 4.70 8.51 0.14
N GLY A 603 4.77 7.76 1.24
CA GLY A 603 5.93 7.62 2.13
C GLY A 603 5.88 8.57 3.32
N PRO A 604 5.41 8.13 4.49
CA PRO A 604 5.14 8.99 5.65
C PRO A 604 6.38 9.73 6.18
N ASP A 605 7.58 9.21 5.90
CA ASP A 605 8.89 9.72 6.35
C ASP A 605 9.56 10.75 5.40
N ARG A 606 8.87 11.20 4.35
CA ARG A 606 9.40 12.11 3.32
C ARG A 606 8.31 13.00 2.76
N ARG A 607 8.62 14.21 2.25
CA ARG A 607 7.63 15.19 1.78
C ARG A 607 6.75 15.75 2.90
N ILE A 608 7.35 15.90 4.09
CA ILE A 608 6.65 16.24 5.33
C ILE A 608 5.90 17.57 5.19
N LEU A 609 6.58 18.63 4.72
CA LEU A 609 5.94 19.94 4.55
C LEU A 609 4.79 19.90 3.55
N GLN A 610 4.97 19.18 2.43
CA GLN A 610 3.91 19.03 1.44
C GLN A 610 2.70 18.29 2.02
N ARG A 611 2.89 17.18 2.75
CA ARG A 611 1.75 16.46 3.36
C ARG A 611 1.07 17.25 4.47
N THR A 612 1.81 18.04 5.24
CA THR A 612 1.20 19.00 6.17
C THR A 612 0.32 20.01 5.43
N ASP A 613 0.73 20.47 4.25
CA ASP A 613 -0.06 21.37 3.40
C ASP A 613 -1.24 20.65 2.73
N GLN A 614 -1.08 19.38 2.34
CA GLN A 614 -2.17 18.53 1.84
C GLN A 614 -3.29 18.38 2.89
N ALA A 615 -2.92 18.14 4.16
CA ALA A 615 -3.88 18.09 5.27
C ALA A 615 -4.58 19.44 5.49
N ALA A 616 -3.84 20.55 5.40
CA ALA A 616 -4.41 21.90 5.52
C ALA A 616 -5.41 22.21 4.40
N TYR A 617 -5.10 21.80 3.17
CA TYR A 617 -5.96 22.04 2.01
C TYR A 617 -7.28 21.25 2.10
N VAL A 618 -7.23 19.95 2.43
CA VAL A 618 -8.48 19.17 2.59
C VAL A 618 -9.31 19.60 3.80
N ALA A 619 -8.67 20.07 4.88
CA ALA A 619 -9.37 20.69 6.00
C ALA A 619 -10.11 21.97 5.55
N ALA A 620 -9.45 22.83 4.77
CA ALA A 620 -10.07 24.04 4.23
C ALA A 620 -11.27 23.75 3.31
N ILE A 621 -11.24 22.67 2.53
CA ILE A 621 -12.40 22.20 1.74
C ILE A 621 -13.59 21.88 2.66
N GLY A 622 -13.36 21.05 3.69
CA GLY A 622 -14.41 20.69 4.64
C GLY A 622 -14.95 21.89 5.40
N GLU A 623 -14.09 22.80 5.83
CA GLU A 623 -14.48 24.02 6.55
C GLU A 623 -15.26 25.00 5.68
N ALA A 624 -14.96 25.12 4.39
CA ALA A 624 -15.74 25.95 3.46
C ALA A 624 -17.19 25.45 3.32
N ILE A 625 -17.39 24.12 3.29
CA ILE A 625 -18.73 23.51 3.29
C ILE A 625 -19.46 23.82 4.62
N LEU A 626 -18.79 23.63 5.75
CA LEU A 626 -19.37 23.90 7.08
C LEU A 626 -19.63 25.38 7.35
N ALA A 627 -18.93 26.29 6.66
CA ALA A 627 -19.16 27.73 6.75
C ALA A 627 -20.48 28.15 6.09
N GLU A 628 -20.89 27.47 5.01
CA GLU A 628 -22.19 27.66 4.36
C GLU A 628 -23.31 26.95 5.14
N ASP A 629 -23.08 25.70 5.54
CA ASP A 629 -23.99 24.92 6.38
C ASP A 629 -23.26 24.15 7.48
N ALA A 630 -23.34 24.66 8.72
CA ALA A 630 -22.74 24.03 9.89
C ALA A 630 -23.35 22.67 10.27
N GLN A 631 -24.41 22.22 9.59
CA GLN A 631 -25.01 20.90 9.74
C GLN A 631 -24.80 20.01 8.51
N ALA A 632 -23.96 20.43 7.56
CA ALA A 632 -23.61 19.61 6.42
C ALA A 632 -22.96 18.31 6.87
N HIS A 633 -23.37 17.20 6.25
CA HIS A 633 -22.71 15.92 6.40
C HIS A 633 -21.51 15.92 5.45
N VAL A 634 -20.31 15.84 6.02
CA VAL A 634 -19.06 15.87 5.25
C VAL A 634 -18.17 14.74 5.73
N VAL A 635 -17.63 13.98 4.77
CA VAL A 635 -16.58 12.98 4.97
C VAL A 635 -15.34 13.46 4.25
N ILE A 636 -14.21 13.54 4.96
CA ILE A 636 -12.89 13.67 4.34
C ILE A 636 -12.20 12.32 4.50
N GLY A 637 -11.85 11.66 3.41
CA GLY A 637 -11.29 10.31 3.51
C GLY A 637 -10.48 9.85 2.31
N GLY A 638 -9.82 8.72 2.47
CA GLY A 638 -8.85 8.18 1.52
C GLY A 638 -7.50 7.87 2.16
N ASP A 639 -6.54 7.49 1.32
CA ASP A 639 -5.15 7.24 1.71
C ASP A 639 -4.40 8.57 1.91
N MET A 640 -4.23 8.97 3.18
CA MET A 640 -3.48 10.17 3.52
C MET A 640 -1.97 9.91 3.61
N ASN A 641 -1.50 8.67 3.58
CA ASN A 641 -0.08 8.32 3.70
C ASN A 641 0.60 8.97 4.93
N VAL A 642 -0.16 9.18 6.01
CA VAL A 642 0.31 9.73 7.28
C VAL A 642 -0.25 8.89 8.42
N PHE A 643 0.54 8.66 9.47
CA PHE A 643 0.05 7.96 10.65
C PHE A 643 -0.90 8.83 11.51
N PRO A 644 -1.90 8.25 12.19
CA PRO A 644 -2.77 8.97 13.12
C PRO A 644 -2.01 9.36 14.41
N ARG A 645 -2.44 10.42 15.10
CA ARG A 645 -1.86 10.79 16.40
C ARG A 645 -2.11 9.66 17.43
N PRO A 646 -1.17 9.39 18.36
CA PRO A 646 0.12 10.06 18.56
C PRO A 646 1.27 9.47 17.73
N ASP A 647 1.01 8.54 16.81
CA ASP A 647 2.03 7.97 15.92
C ASP A 647 2.55 9.03 14.93
N ASP A 648 3.79 8.83 14.48
CA ASP A 648 4.54 9.72 13.59
C ASP A 648 5.70 8.93 12.96
N PRO A 649 6.19 9.30 11.77
CA PRO A 649 7.45 8.75 11.27
C PRO A 649 8.68 9.13 12.11
N TYR A 650 8.61 10.17 12.94
CA TYR A 650 9.74 10.68 13.72
C TYR A 650 9.41 10.76 15.21
N ALA A 651 10.31 10.22 16.02
CA ALA A 651 10.15 10.25 17.47
C ALA A 651 10.26 11.70 18.02
N PRO A 652 9.71 11.98 19.21
CA PRO A 652 9.87 13.28 19.86
C PRO A 652 11.34 13.69 20.02
N GLY A 653 11.72 14.82 19.41
CA GLY A 653 13.09 15.35 19.43
C GLY A 653 14.03 14.78 18.36
N GLU A 654 13.57 13.89 17.50
CA GLU A 654 14.34 13.40 16.36
C GLU A 654 14.54 14.50 15.32
N GLU A 655 15.78 14.71 14.83
CA GLU A 655 16.07 15.74 13.84
C GLU A 655 15.50 15.39 12.45
N ILE A 656 14.54 16.20 11.98
CA ILE A 656 14.01 16.13 10.62
C ILE A 656 14.82 17.08 9.75
N SER A 657 15.79 16.51 9.03
CA SER A 657 16.75 17.24 8.18
C SER A 657 16.09 18.33 7.33
N GLY A 658 16.35 19.59 7.67
CA GLY A 658 15.88 20.77 6.93
C GLY A 658 14.46 21.23 7.27
N ILE A 659 13.81 20.63 8.27
CA ILE A 659 12.42 20.94 8.64
C ILE A 659 12.35 21.35 10.11
N GLY A 660 12.81 20.49 11.02
CA GLY A 660 12.68 20.73 12.46
C GLY A 660 13.03 19.50 13.27
N GLU A 661 12.31 19.30 14.37
CA GLU A 661 12.39 18.10 15.21
C GLU A 661 11.01 17.43 15.25
N GLY A 662 10.98 16.11 15.39
CA GLY A 662 9.76 15.31 15.51
C GLY A 662 9.01 15.53 16.83
N PRO A 663 7.73 15.10 16.91
CA PRO A 663 6.94 14.53 15.82
C PRO A 663 6.61 15.57 14.73
N SER A 664 6.47 15.12 13.49
CA SER A 664 6.14 15.97 12.35
C SER A 664 4.71 16.52 12.37
N ASP A 665 3.77 15.78 12.98
CA ASP A 665 2.37 16.18 13.16
C ASP A 665 1.67 16.60 11.86
N GLN A 666 1.86 15.79 10.82
CA GLN A 666 1.43 16.13 9.45
C GLN A 666 -0.09 16.30 9.29
N LEU A 667 -0.93 15.67 10.12
CA LEU A 667 -2.40 15.82 10.10
C LEU A 667 -2.91 16.96 10.99
N VAL A 668 -2.04 17.84 11.52
CA VAL A 668 -2.41 18.88 12.51
C VAL A 668 -3.63 19.71 12.11
N ALA A 669 -3.72 20.15 10.86
CA ALA A 669 -4.82 20.99 10.41
C ALA A 669 -6.18 20.28 10.48
N LEU A 670 -6.23 18.97 10.21
CA LEU A 670 -7.45 18.17 10.35
C LEU A 670 -7.82 17.96 11.82
N TYR A 671 -6.85 17.68 12.69
CA TYR A 671 -7.13 17.57 14.13
C TYR A 671 -7.52 18.90 14.80
N ASP A 672 -7.05 20.03 14.28
CA ASP A 672 -7.40 21.37 14.78
C ASP A 672 -8.74 21.88 14.19
N SER A 673 -9.26 21.22 13.14
CA SER A 673 -10.54 21.50 12.53
C SER A 673 -11.73 20.90 13.31
N PRO A 674 -13.00 21.17 12.94
CA PRO A 674 -14.17 20.55 13.56
C PRO A 674 -14.36 19.05 13.28
N PHE A 675 -13.54 18.45 12.41
CA PHE A 675 -13.68 17.06 11.99
C PHE A 675 -13.11 16.08 13.02
N THR A 676 -13.67 14.87 13.08
CA THR A 676 -13.19 13.79 13.98
C THR A 676 -12.71 12.60 13.17
N ASN A 677 -11.49 12.12 13.45
CA ASN A 677 -10.94 10.92 12.83
C ASN A 677 -11.60 9.66 13.39
N LEU A 678 -12.12 8.79 12.53
CA LEU A 678 -12.75 7.55 12.94
C LEU A 678 -11.75 6.48 13.42
N TYR A 679 -10.46 6.65 13.15
CA TYR A 679 -9.41 5.78 13.71
C TYR A 679 -9.47 5.73 15.25
N ASP A 680 -9.73 6.86 15.93
CA ASP A 680 -9.82 6.88 17.40
C ASP A 680 -10.96 6.00 17.92
N GLN A 681 -12.08 5.93 17.18
CA GLN A 681 -13.20 5.04 17.49
C GLN A 681 -12.81 3.57 17.25
N MET A 682 -12.21 3.27 16.10
CA MET A 682 -11.75 1.92 15.77
C MET A 682 -10.71 1.40 16.78
N LEU A 683 -9.76 2.24 17.18
CA LEU A 683 -8.73 1.92 18.15
C LEU A 683 -9.33 1.62 19.54
N SER A 684 -10.35 2.37 19.94
CA SER A 684 -11.08 2.15 21.19
C SER A 684 -11.86 0.84 21.19
N ASP A 685 -12.60 0.57 20.12
CA ASP A 685 -13.58 -0.52 20.09
C ASP A 685 -12.97 -1.84 19.62
N TYR A 686 -12.04 -1.79 18.66
CA TYR A 686 -11.47 -2.93 17.96
C TYR A 686 -9.94 -2.77 17.79
N PRO A 687 -9.16 -2.61 18.88
CA PRO A 687 -7.73 -2.29 18.78
C PRO A 687 -6.94 -3.31 17.95
N SER A 688 -7.31 -4.59 17.96
CA SER A 688 -6.61 -5.61 17.17
C SER A 688 -6.87 -5.52 15.66
N ALA A 689 -7.84 -4.71 15.21
CA ALA A 689 -8.21 -4.52 13.81
C ALA A 689 -8.01 -3.08 13.31
N ALA A 690 -7.54 -2.17 14.18
CA ALA A 690 -7.34 -0.75 13.90
C ALA A 690 -6.01 -0.50 13.15
N TYR A 691 -5.96 -0.92 11.89
CA TYR A 691 -4.88 -0.66 10.93
C TYR A 691 -5.45 -0.79 9.52
N THR A 692 -4.77 -0.28 8.51
CA THR A 692 -5.22 -0.37 7.12
C THR A 692 -4.11 -0.76 6.15
N PHE A 693 -2.86 -0.81 6.61
CA PHE A 693 -1.67 -1.03 5.81
C PHE A 693 -0.62 -1.88 6.55
N GLY A 694 0.21 -2.60 5.81
CA GLY A 694 1.32 -3.40 6.35
C GLY A 694 2.66 -2.95 5.80
N PHE A 695 3.64 -2.69 6.65
CA PHE A 695 5.00 -2.38 6.18
C PHE A 695 6.07 -2.96 7.09
N GLN A 696 7.01 -3.69 6.49
CA GLN A 696 8.12 -4.35 7.19
C GLN A 696 7.64 -5.23 8.37
N GLY A 697 6.59 -6.00 8.15
CA GLY A 697 6.05 -6.90 9.16
C GLY A 697 5.21 -6.24 10.26
N GLN A 698 4.92 -4.93 10.15
CA GLN A 698 4.16 -4.17 11.14
C GLN A 698 2.81 -3.72 10.59
N ALA A 699 1.76 -3.82 11.40
CA ALA A 699 0.47 -3.21 11.14
C ALA A 699 0.52 -1.68 11.34
N GLN A 700 0.01 -0.93 10.37
CA GLN A 700 0.04 0.53 10.31
C GLN A 700 -1.29 1.09 9.77
N THR A 701 -1.57 2.36 10.04
CA THR A 701 -2.77 3.06 9.51
C THR A 701 -2.33 4.21 8.62
N LEU A 702 -2.78 4.20 7.36
CA LEU A 702 -2.54 5.28 6.40
C LEU A 702 -3.84 5.81 5.76
N ASP A 703 -4.90 5.00 5.80
CA ASP A 703 -6.23 5.37 5.34
C ASP A 703 -7.03 5.93 6.49
N HIS A 704 -7.84 6.94 6.19
CA HIS A 704 -8.64 7.61 7.20
C HIS A 704 -10.03 7.96 6.68
N LEU A 705 -10.98 8.01 7.61
CA LEU A 705 -12.26 8.68 7.47
C LEU A 705 -12.41 9.74 8.57
N TRP A 706 -12.72 10.97 8.18
CA TRP A 706 -12.95 12.09 9.07
C TRP A 706 -14.37 12.62 8.90
N PHE A 707 -15.13 12.67 10.00
CA PHE A 707 -16.55 13.02 9.96
C PHE A 707 -16.79 14.43 10.49
N SER A 708 -17.69 15.17 9.82
CA SER A 708 -18.22 16.42 10.35
C SER A 708 -19.03 16.19 11.64
N PRO A 709 -19.20 17.21 12.50
CA PRO A 709 -19.92 17.03 13.77
C PRO A 709 -21.33 16.44 13.62
N ALA A 710 -22.11 16.91 12.64
CA ALA A 710 -23.47 16.42 12.42
C ALA A 710 -23.52 14.95 11.96
N LEU A 711 -22.56 14.54 11.13
CA LEU A 711 -22.48 13.16 10.67
C LEU A 711 -21.99 12.21 11.77
N LEU A 712 -21.08 12.67 12.63
CA LEU A 712 -20.59 11.90 13.77
C LEU A 712 -21.71 11.58 14.78
N GLU A 713 -22.70 12.46 14.96
CA GLU A 713 -23.85 12.22 15.86
C GLU A 713 -24.69 11.01 15.46
N VAL A 714 -24.66 10.62 14.18
CA VAL A 714 -25.40 9.48 13.62
C VAL A 714 -24.49 8.32 13.22
N LEU A 715 -23.20 8.34 13.57
CA LEU A 715 -22.30 7.21 13.36
C LEU A 715 -22.80 6.00 14.16
N VAL A 716 -22.96 4.86 13.48
CA VAL A 716 -23.32 3.57 14.10
C VAL A 716 -22.07 2.77 14.41
N ASP A 717 -21.21 2.56 13.41
CA ASP A 717 -19.99 1.77 13.53
C ASP A 717 -18.98 2.17 12.44
N ALA A 718 -17.69 1.98 12.71
CA ALA A 718 -16.61 2.15 11.75
C ALA A 718 -15.63 0.99 11.90
N ARG A 719 -15.26 0.35 10.79
CA ARG A 719 -14.40 -0.84 10.77
C ARG A 719 -13.54 -0.87 9.53
N SER A 720 -12.35 -1.45 9.66
CA SER A 720 -11.54 -1.83 8.51
C SER A 720 -11.72 -3.34 8.22
N ALA A 721 -12.00 -3.70 6.97
CA ALA A 721 -12.14 -5.09 6.57
C ALA A 721 -10.75 -5.72 6.39
N LYS A 722 -10.39 -6.69 7.23
CA LYS A 722 -9.06 -7.33 7.23
C LYS A 722 -8.93 -8.38 6.11
N ILE A 723 -9.05 -7.96 4.85
CA ILE A 723 -9.20 -8.82 3.67
C ILE A 723 -8.01 -8.77 2.70
N ASN A 724 -7.06 -7.87 2.94
CA ASN A 724 -5.97 -7.56 2.02
C ASN A 724 -4.60 -7.67 2.70
N VAL A 725 -4.27 -6.77 3.63
CA VAL A 725 -2.93 -6.57 4.21
C VAL A 725 -2.31 -7.86 4.79
N ASP A 726 -3.14 -8.72 5.35
CA ASP A 726 -2.71 -9.92 6.05
C ASP A 726 -2.59 -11.17 5.15
N TYR A 727 -2.91 -11.05 3.86
CA TYR A 727 -2.82 -12.13 2.88
C TYR A 727 -1.59 -11.96 1.99
N PRO A 728 -1.03 -13.06 1.46
CA PRO A 728 0.14 -12.97 0.59
C PRO A 728 -0.19 -12.24 -0.71
N ALA A 729 0.72 -11.39 -1.16
CA ALA A 729 0.71 -10.85 -2.52
C ALA A 729 0.89 -12.00 -3.52
N ASP A 730 0.21 -11.95 -4.66
CA ASP A 730 0.31 -12.99 -5.68
C ASP A 730 1.67 -12.98 -6.38
N ALA A 731 2.14 -14.16 -6.80
CA ALA A 731 3.33 -14.29 -7.62
C ALA A 731 3.02 -14.54 -9.09
N VAL A 732 3.93 -14.13 -9.96
CA VAL A 732 3.82 -14.37 -11.41
C VAL A 732 3.69 -15.88 -11.68
N ASN A 733 2.62 -16.28 -12.37
CA ASN A 733 2.25 -17.68 -12.65
C ASN A 733 1.81 -18.50 -11.43
N GLU A 734 1.48 -17.88 -10.30
CA GLU A 734 0.81 -18.51 -9.17
C GLU A 734 -0.69 -18.21 -9.23
N GLU A 735 -1.54 -19.21 -8.95
CA GLU A 735 -2.97 -18.97 -8.74
C GLU A 735 -3.17 -18.34 -7.35
N PRO A 736 -4.04 -17.34 -7.20
CA PRO A 736 -4.29 -16.71 -5.90
C PRO A 736 -4.62 -17.73 -4.81
N ALA A 737 -3.74 -17.83 -3.81
CA ALA A 737 -3.80 -18.88 -2.79
C ALA A 737 -5.06 -18.79 -1.91
N TYR A 738 -5.62 -17.60 -1.78
CA TYR A 738 -6.74 -17.29 -0.88
C TYR A 738 -7.96 -16.67 -1.60
N GLY A 739 -8.14 -16.99 -2.90
CA GLY A 739 -9.28 -16.51 -3.68
C GLY A 739 -9.30 -15.00 -3.83
N HIS A 740 -10.39 -14.33 -3.45
CA HIS A 740 -10.50 -12.87 -3.56
C HIS A 740 -9.69 -12.06 -2.55
N LEU A 741 -9.07 -12.70 -1.56
CA LEU A 741 -8.31 -12.01 -0.50
C LEU A 741 -6.92 -11.61 -1.02
N GLY A 742 -6.34 -10.54 -0.48
CA GLY A 742 -5.02 -10.03 -0.90
C GLY A 742 -5.00 -9.41 -2.30
N ALA A 743 -6.07 -8.72 -2.70
CA ALA A 743 -6.17 -8.07 -4.02
C ALA A 743 -5.59 -6.65 -4.06
N SER A 744 -5.31 -6.10 -2.88
CA SER A 744 -4.66 -4.81 -2.63
C SER A 744 -3.70 -4.95 -1.44
N ASP A 745 -2.76 -4.03 -1.28
CA ASP A 745 -1.93 -3.82 -0.09
C ASP A 745 -2.62 -2.97 1.01
N HIS A 746 -3.86 -2.51 0.78
CA HIS A 746 -4.67 -1.76 1.73
C HIS A 746 -5.98 -2.48 2.11
N ASP A 747 -6.33 -2.46 3.39
CA ASP A 747 -7.64 -2.91 3.88
C ASP A 747 -8.68 -1.77 3.81
N PRO A 748 -9.86 -1.96 3.18
CA PRO A 748 -10.85 -0.90 3.09
C PRO A 748 -11.50 -0.57 4.43
N GLU A 749 -11.81 0.71 4.65
CA GLU A 749 -12.59 1.19 5.80
C GLU A 749 -14.06 1.38 5.41
N VAL A 750 -14.99 0.93 6.27
CA VAL A 750 -16.43 1.09 6.09
C VAL A 750 -17.02 1.75 7.34
N ALA A 751 -17.66 2.90 7.14
CA ALA A 751 -18.46 3.57 8.15
C ALA A 751 -19.95 3.38 7.85
N THR A 752 -20.71 3.06 8.89
CA THR A 752 -22.17 2.94 8.84
C THR A 752 -22.81 4.04 9.66
N ILE A 753 -23.87 4.64 9.14
CA ILE A 753 -24.58 5.77 9.76
C ILE A 753 -26.07 5.47 9.87
N ASP A 754 -26.70 5.97 10.93
CA ASP A 754 -28.14 5.88 11.15
C ASP A 754 -28.87 6.79 10.16
N ALA A 755 -29.77 6.18 9.39
CA ALA A 755 -30.66 6.83 8.45
C ALA A 755 -32.14 6.54 8.76
N SER A 756 -32.43 6.18 10.01
CA SER A 756 -33.79 6.15 10.54
C SER A 756 -34.52 7.46 10.24
N VAL A 757 -35.82 7.35 9.95
CA VAL A 757 -36.65 8.51 9.62
C VAL A 757 -36.60 9.53 10.75
N SER A 758 -36.32 10.78 10.40
CA SER A 758 -36.28 11.91 11.33
C SER A 758 -37.22 13.02 10.91
N TYR A 759 -37.59 13.90 11.86
CA TYR A 759 -38.38 15.09 11.53
C TYR A 759 -37.68 15.98 10.49
N ALA A 760 -36.35 16.12 10.59
CA ALA A 760 -35.56 16.88 9.63
C ALA A 760 -35.58 16.23 8.24
N GLY A 761 -35.38 14.90 8.18
CA GLY A 761 -35.47 14.14 6.93
C GLY A 761 -36.85 14.23 6.28
N LEU A 762 -37.93 14.15 7.06
CA LEU A 762 -39.29 14.35 6.54
C LEU A 762 -39.53 15.77 6.02
N HIS A 763 -38.94 16.79 6.65
CA HIS A 763 -39.02 18.16 6.13
C HIS A 763 -38.30 18.28 4.79
N LYS A 764 -37.09 17.72 4.65
CA LYS A 764 -36.36 17.66 3.37
C LYS A 764 -37.16 16.93 2.29
N LEU A 765 -37.76 15.79 2.63
CA LEU A 765 -38.62 15.05 1.70
C LEU A 765 -39.84 15.87 1.24
N LEU A 766 -40.46 16.65 2.13
CA LEU A 766 -41.56 17.54 1.73
C LEU A 766 -41.10 18.63 0.77
N ASP A 767 -39.91 19.21 0.99
CA ASP A 767 -39.31 20.20 0.10
C ASP A 767 -39.05 19.58 -1.28
N TYR A 768 -38.40 18.41 -1.33
CA TYR A 768 -38.16 17.65 -2.56
C TYR A 768 -39.45 17.38 -3.36
N LEU A 769 -40.48 16.84 -2.70
CA LEU A 769 -41.75 16.51 -3.37
C LEU A 769 -42.50 17.77 -3.84
N ALA A 770 -42.34 18.90 -3.14
CA ALA A 770 -42.94 20.17 -3.56
C ALA A 770 -42.23 20.74 -4.79
N ASP A 771 -40.90 20.69 -4.82
CA ASP A 771 -40.08 21.18 -5.93
C ASP A 771 -40.26 20.34 -7.20
N ALA A 772 -40.41 19.01 -7.04
CA ALA A 772 -40.78 18.11 -8.13
C ALA A 772 -42.22 18.35 -8.68
N GLY A 773 -43.04 19.12 -7.95
CA GLY A 773 -44.44 19.38 -8.30
C GLY A 773 -45.41 18.27 -7.90
N ASP A 774 -44.94 17.25 -7.18
CA ASP A 774 -45.73 16.10 -6.71
C ASP A 774 -46.57 16.44 -5.47
N LEU A 775 -46.23 17.52 -4.77
CA LEU A 775 -46.93 18.00 -3.59
C LEU A 775 -47.42 19.44 -3.77
N ASN A 776 -48.74 19.65 -3.72
CA ASN A 776 -49.29 21.01 -3.80
C ASN A 776 -49.04 21.80 -2.50
N ALA A 777 -48.80 23.10 -2.64
CA ALA A 777 -48.48 24.02 -1.53
C ALA A 777 -49.49 24.01 -0.36
N HIS A 778 -50.76 23.69 -0.60
CA HIS A 778 -51.74 23.60 0.49
C HIS A 778 -51.53 22.35 1.35
N THR A 779 -51.28 21.21 0.70
CA THR A 779 -51.04 19.93 1.37
C THR A 779 -49.71 19.97 2.10
N GLU A 780 -48.67 20.45 1.43
CA GLU A 780 -47.33 20.67 1.99
C GLU A 780 -47.39 21.49 3.29
N ALA A 781 -48.02 22.66 3.26
CA ALA A 781 -48.11 23.54 4.42
C ALA A 781 -48.82 22.90 5.62
N ILE A 782 -49.83 22.06 5.39
CA ILE A 782 -50.54 21.36 6.46
C ILE A 782 -49.69 20.22 7.03
N VAL A 783 -49.07 19.40 6.18
CA VAL A 783 -48.22 18.30 6.63
C VAL A 783 -47.01 18.84 7.38
N ARG A 784 -46.33 19.85 6.84
CA ARG A 784 -45.21 20.55 7.49
C ARG A 784 -45.60 21.06 8.87
N ALA A 785 -46.72 21.78 8.98
CA ALA A 785 -47.19 22.30 10.26
C ALA A 785 -47.52 21.19 11.27
N ASN A 786 -48.07 20.06 10.82
CA ASN A 786 -48.34 18.93 11.70
C ASN A 786 -47.04 18.27 12.20
N LEU A 787 -46.04 18.10 11.33
CA LEU A 787 -44.74 17.55 11.72
C LEU A 787 -44.05 18.43 12.76
N THR A 788 -43.98 19.74 12.53
CA THR A 788 -43.40 20.68 13.51
C THR A 788 -44.16 20.65 14.85
N ASN A 789 -45.49 20.55 14.81
CA ASN A 789 -46.30 20.41 16.03
C ASN A 789 -46.05 19.07 16.75
N ALA A 790 -45.89 17.98 15.99
CA ALA A 790 -45.61 16.66 16.54
C ALA A 790 -44.24 16.66 17.24
N GLN A 791 -43.19 17.19 16.60
CA GLN A 791 -41.85 17.33 17.16
C GLN A 791 -41.86 18.10 18.49
N MET A 792 -42.46 19.30 18.51
CA MET A 792 -42.55 20.14 19.73
C MET A 792 -43.33 19.47 20.87
N ILE A 793 -44.31 18.63 20.54
CA ILE A 793 -45.14 17.93 21.53
C ILE A 793 -44.49 16.63 21.99
N GLY A 794 -43.72 15.96 21.12
CA GLY A 794 -42.99 14.72 21.40
C GLY A 794 -42.06 14.86 22.59
N GLU A 795 -41.38 16.00 22.71
CA GLU A 795 -40.57 16.37 23.87
C GLU A 795 -41.32 16.31 25.21
N ARG A 796 -42.66 16.36 25.19
CA ARG A 796 -43.53 16.41 26.37
C ARG A 796 -44.44 15.19 26.50
N SER A 797 -44.83 14.56 25.38
CA SER A 797 -45.82 13.48 25.34
C SER A 797 -45.78 12.70 24.02
N SER A 798 -45.13 11.54 24.04
CA SER A 798 -45.11 10.60 22.91
C SER A 798 -46.50 10.12 22.49
N THR A 799 -47.48 10.08 23.40
CA THR A 799 -48.87 9.71 23.05
C THR A 799 -49.54 10.80 22.21
N ALA A 800 -49.28 12.07 22.53
CA ALA A 800 -49.87 13.20 21.81
C ALA A 800 -49.19 13.39 20.44
N GLU A 801 -47.88 13.22 20.38
CA GLU A 801 -47.10 13.15 19.14
C GLU A 801 -47.66 12.08 18.19
N LYS A 802 -47.76 10.82 18.64
CA LYS A 802 -48.36 9.73 17.85
C LYS A 802 -49.77 10.05 17.38
N ALA A 803 -50.57 10.76 18.18
CA ALA A 803 -51.92 11.16 17.77
C ALA A 803 -51.91 12.17 16.60
N ILE A 804 -50.93 13.08 16.58
CA ILE A 804 -50.72 14.06 15.51
C ILE A 804 -50.20 13.38 14.24
N LEU A 805 -49.19 12.52 14.34
CA LEU A 805 -48.66 11.76 13.20
C LEU A 805 -49.76 10.91 12.55
N ASN A 806 -50.52 10.16 13.35
CA ASN A 806 -51.69 9.40 12.87
C ASN A 806 -52.78 10.28 12.23
N ALA A 807 -52.98 11.50 12.71
CA ALA A 807 -53.91 12.44 12.11
C ALA A 807 -53.39 12.96 10.76
N THR A 808 -52.08 13.15 10.65
CA THR A 808 -51.38 13.59 9.44
C THR A 808 -51.47 12.52 8.35
N VAL A 809 -51.19 11.26 8.68
CA VAL A 809 -51.41 10.12 7.78
C VAL A 809 -52.84 10.10 7.24
N ARG A 810 -53.85 10.20 8.12
CA ARG A 810 -55.26 10.25 7.68
C ARG A 810 -55.59 11.43 6.77
N PHE A 811 -54.90 12.56 6.96
CA PHE A 811 -55.06 13.73 6.11
C PHE A 811 -54.46 13.50 4.72
N VAL A 812 -53.22 13.01 4.64
CA VAL A 812 -52.54 12.63 3.38
C VAL A 812 -53.39 11.65 2.58
N ASP A 813 -53.87 10.59 3.23
CA ASP A 813 -54.82 9.61 2.69
C ASP A 813 -56.10 10.24 2.12
N ALA A 814 -56.65 11.25 2.81
CA ALA A 814 -57.85 11.93 2.38
C ALA A 814 -57.59 12.80 1.14
N MET A 815 -56.40 13.40 1.04
CA MET A 815 -55.99 14.17 -0.14
C MET A 815 -55.79 13.29 -1.36
N SER A 816 -55.18 12.12 -1.17
CA SER A 816 -55.08 11.13 -2.24
C SER A 816 -56.46 10.68 -2.74
N ARG A 817 -57.37 10.29 -1.84
CA ARG A 817 -58.74 9.89 -2.21
C ARG A 817 -59.56 11.01 -2.87
N ALA A 818 -59.25 12.26 -2.57
CA ALA A 818 -59.88 13.42 -3.19
C ALA A 818 -59.30 13.77 -4.58
N GLY A 819 -58.25 13.07 -5.03
CA GLY A 819 -57.51 13.38 -6.25
C GLY A 819 -56.72 14.67 -6.16
N GLN A 820 -56.34 15.09 -4.94
CA GLN A 820 -55.56 16.30 -4.69
C GLN A 820 -54.07 16.01 -4.43
N LEU A 821 -53.73 14.73 -4.26
CA LEU A 821 -52.36 14.23 -4.12
C LEU A 821 -52.27 12.92 -4.91
N ASP A 822 -51.15 12.68 -5.60
CA ASP A 822 -50.97 11.39 -6.27
C ASP A 822 -50.93 10.24 -5.26
N SER A 823 -51.40 9.07 -5.67
CA SER A 823 -51.37 7.88 -4.81
C SER A 823 -49.96 7.41 -4.44
N SER A 824 -48.97 7.57 -5.32
CA SER A 824 -47.57 7.21 -5.01
C SER A 824 -47.00 8.14 -3.94
N THR A 825 -47.12 9.45 -4.14
CA THR A 825 -46.67 10.47 -3.18
C THR A 825 -47.37 10.32 -1.83
N ALA A 826 -48.67 10.02 -1.83
CA ALA A 826 -49.40 9.76 -0.59
C ALA A 826 -48.92 8.50 0.14
N SER A 827 -48.52 7.46 -0.61
CA SER A 827 -47.96 6.23 -0.05
C SER A 827 -46.60 6.49 0.59
N ILE A 828 -45.71 7.21 -0.09
CA ILE A 828 -44.40 7.62 0.41
C ILE A 828 -44.56 8.38 1.74
N LEU A 829 -45.34 9.47 1.73
CA LEU A 829 -45.55 10.28 2.94
C LEU A 829 -46.19 9.48 4.08
N THR A 830 -47.13 8.59 3.78
CA THR A 830 -47.77 7.76 4.81
C THR A 830 -46.81 6.74 5.41
N SER A 831 -45.93 6.16 4.59
CA SER A 831 -44.89 5.23 5.02
C SER A 831 -43.89 5.93 5.93
N GLU A 832 -43.27 7.02 5.46
CA GLU A 832 -42.22 7.70 6.22
C GLU A 832 -42.77 8.31 7.52
N ILE A 833 -43.96 8.92 7.50
CA ILE A 833 -44.61 9.43 8.74
C ILE A 833 -44.97 8.28 9.69
N GLY A 834 -45.21 7.07 9.18
CA GLY A 834 -45.47 5.88 9.99
C GLY A 834 -44.21 5.28 10.61
N ASN A 835 -43.06 5.46 9.95
CA ASN A 835 -41.74 4.99 10.41
C ASN A 835 -41.12 5.93 11.46
N LEU A 836 -41.54 7.20 11.51
CA LEU A 836 -41.25 8.16 12.57
C LEU A 836 -42.03 7.85 13.88
#